data_AF-A0A9Q1R0H6-F1
#
_entry.id   AF-A0A9Q1R0H6-F1
#
_cell.length_a   1.000
_cell.length_b   1.000
_cell.length_c   1.000
_cell.angle_alpha   90.00
_cell.angle_beta   90.00
_cell.angle_gamma   90.00
#
_symmetry.space_group_name_H-M   'P 1'
#
loop_
_entity.id
_entity.type
_entity.pdbx_description
1 polymer ?
#
loop_
_entity_poly.entity_id
_entity_poly.type
_entity_poly.pdbx_seq_one_letter_code
_entity_poly.pdbx_strand_id
1 'polypeptide(L)'
;MNQDYLSELSIAMAKRVGLSGILVIVSLVVAAVSVVVVAEESEEKEYVLTLDHSNLTHTISNHNFIVLEFYAPWCGHCKNLAPEYEKAALELSSHDPPIVLAKYDASDEANRELAGQYEIQGFPTIKILRDGGKKVQEYNGPRDAAGIVAYLKKQVGPASAEIKSKEDATNLIDEKKIFVVGIFPDPSGEKFENYLALAEKLRAEIDFAHTVDTKFLPRGGPVDKPTLRLLKPFDELFVDFEDFQVDAMEKFIAEASIPIVTIFDNNPENHAYVNKFFDGTNAKTLLFVNFSTELDAFKSKYIDVAVLYKGDGVSFLLGDVEAAEGAFEYFGLKPEQAPVIIIMDTDDQKYIKGHVEPDAIAAFLKDYKDGKLKPHVKSEPIPEVNDEPVKVVVRDTLQDMVFNSGKNVLLEFYAPWCGHCKNLAPILDEVAVSFESNPDVLIAKLDATANDLPKEQKRRSSNLSRRIATSLLSQTLSKPIRQRMNFRGLRDTLCWRIQVLLGICYQDKRQGKEMASVQTALTSLLCKNGNHHPQLNFSSSSFLPGFDLTGQVAVTRKRETCLNAFSSPRATLTFDPPSTNNKEKTRPKHTVDPNAPDFLPLPSFKECFPKSSKEYSEVTHEETGHVLKVPFRRIHLSGDEPHFDTYDTSGPQGVNPHNGLPKLRKEWINRREKLGGPRFTQMYYAKQGIITEEMAYCAAREKMDPEFVRSEVARGRAIIPSNKKHPELEPMIVGRKFLVKVNANIGNSAVVSSIEEEVHKLQWATIWGADTIMDLSTGRHIHETREWILRNSAVPVGTVPIYQALEKVNGIAENLTWEVFRETLIEQAEQGVDYFTIHAGVLLRYIPLTAKRMTGIVSRGGSIHAKWCLAYHKENFAYEHWDEILDICNQYDISLSIGDGLRPGSIYDANDTAQFAELLTQGELTRRAWEKDVQVMNEGPGHVPMHKIPENMQKQLEWCNEAPFYTLGPLTTDIAPGYDHITSAIGAANIGALGTALLCYVTPKEHLGLPNRDDVKAGVIAYKIAAHAADLAKGHPLSQAWDDALSKARFEFRWMDQFALSLDPITAMSFHDETLPADGAKVAHFCSMCGPKFCSMKITEDIRKYAENHGYGSEEEAIRRGMDAMSAAFQAAKKTISGEQHGEVGGEIYLPENYINSLKS
;
A
#
# COMPACT_ATOMS: atom_id res chain seq x y z
N MET A 1 9.41 11.68 81.12
CA MET A 1 10.65 12.42 81.43
C MET A 1 11.51 12.41 80.19
N ASN A 2 12.03 13.58 79.82
CA ASN A 2 13.24 13.92 79.04
C ASN A 2 14.14 12.76 78.55
N GLN A 3 14.85 12.84 77.42
CA GLN A 3 15.06 13.86 76.37
C GLN A 3 15.60 13.08 75.14
N ASP A 4 15.41 13.49 73.88
CA ASP A 4 16.17 14.50 73.12
C ASP A 4 17.70 14.39 73.27
N TYR A 5 18.57 14.64 72.27
CA TYR A 5 18.48 14.94 70.83
C TYR A 5 19.94 14.86 70.30
N LEU A 6 20.19 14.40 69.06
CA LEU A 6 21.43 14.64 68.29
C LEU A 6 22.76 14.14 68.96
N SER A 7 23.94 14.09 68.34
CA SER A 7 24.40 14.51 67.01
C SER A 7 25.42 13.52 66.43
N GLU A 8 25.21 13.16 65.16
CA GLU A 8 26.16 13.20 64.04
C GLU A 8 27.70 13.20 64.24
N LEU A 9 28.35 12.37 63.42
CA LEU A 9 29.70 12.46 62.80
C LEU A 9 30.93 12.78 63.69
N SER A 10 32.12 12.22 63.43
CA SER A 10 32.57 11.02 62.70
C SER A 10 34.04 10.84 63.06
N ILE A 11 34.58 9.62 63.06
CA ILE A 11 35.99 9.34 62.72
C ILE A 11 36.09 7.84 62.41
N ALA A 12 36.43 7.55 61.16
CA ALA A 12 36.78 6.21 60.71
C ALA A 12 38.22 5.85 61.13
N MET A 13 38.55 4.57 61.01
CA MET A 13 39.79 3.90 61.39
C MET A 13 39.94 3.52 62.87
N ALA A 14 40.42 2.33 63.20
CA ALA A 14 40.54 1.09 62.41
C ALA A 14 40.94 -0.05 63.36
N LYS A 15 40.28 -1.22 63.29
CA LYS A 15 40.85 -2.57 63.53
C LYS A 15 39.76 -3.66 63.51
N ARG A 16 40.23 -4.91 63.55
CA ARG A 16 39.56 -6.11 63.05
C ARG A 16 39.36 -7.12 64.19
N VAL A 17 38.28 -7.92 64.07
CA VAL A 17 38.08 -9.26 64.69
C VAL A 17 37.84 -9.26 66.22
N GLY A 18 36.83 -9.99 66.74
CA GLY A 18 35.75 -10.72 66.05
C GLY A 18 35.04 -11.78 66.91
N LEU A 19 34.12 -12.50 66.24
CA LEU A 19 33.47 -13.77 66.61
C LEU A 19 32.74 -13.91 67.96
N SER A 20 31.41 -13.99 67.88
CA SER A 20 30.52 -14.98 68.54
C SER A 20 29.18 -14.91 67.78
N GLY A 21 28.49 -15.98 67.39
CA GLY A 21 28.51 -17.37 67.89
C GLY A 21 27.24 -17.61 68.71
N ILE A 22 26.06 -17.82 68.09
CA ILE A 22 25.51 -19.10 67.56
C ILE A 22 24.59 -19.81 68.56
N LEU A 23 23.43 -20.26 68.05
CA LEU A 23 22.44 -21.20 68.66
C LEU A 23 21.86 -20.86 70.04
N VAL A 24 20.54 -20.60 70.10
CA VAL A 24 19.50 -21.49 70.65
C VAL A 24 18.14 -20.78 70.51
N ILE A 25 17.20 -21.41 69.81
CA ILE A 25 15.73 -21.43 69.97
C ILE A 25 15.20 -22.09 68.69
N VAL A 26 14.87 -23.38 68.78
CA VAL A 26 14.28 -24.19 67.71
C VAL A 26 13.20 -25.07 68.35
N SER A 27 12.09 -25.26 67.64
CA SER A 27 10.90 -26.07 67.98
C SER A 27 9.80 -25.32 68.74
N LEU A 28 8.56 -25.47 68.24
CA LEU A 28 7.25 -25.09 68.83
C LEU A 28 6.71 -23.66 68.62
N VAL A 29 6.57 -23.20 67.36
CA VAL A 29 5.29 -22.66 66.83
C VAL A 29 5.21 -22.95 65.32
N VAL A 30 4.37 -23.91 64.91
CA VAL A 30 3.97 -24.12 63.50
C VAL A 30 2.48 -24.44 63.45
N ALA A 31 1.64 -23.41 63.35
CA ALA A 31 0.29 -23.43 62.79
C ALA A 31 -0.34 -22.01 62.87
N ALA A 32 -1.02 -21.61 61.79
CA ALA A 32 -1.95 -20.47 61.72
C ALA A 32 -1.43 -19.04 62.01
N VAL A 33 -0.88 -18.38 60.98
CA VAL A 33 -1.11 -16.93 60.73
C VAL A 33 -1.37 -16.74 59.23
N SER A 34 -2.31 -15.86 58.90
CA SER A 34 -2.87 -15.65 57.56
C SER A 34 -1.97 -14.85 56.60
N VAL A 35 -2.30 -14.96 55.31
CA VAL A 35 -1.72 -14.25 54.16
C VAL A 35 -1.72 -12.73 54.35
N VAL A 36 -0.55 -12.11 54.22
CA VAL A 36 -0.35 -10.84 53.51
C VAL A 36 0.93 -10.99 52.68
N VAL A 37 0.77 -11.18 51.37
CA VAL A 37 1.88 -11.06 50.41
C VAL A 37 1.88 -9.61 49.91
N VAL A 38 2.96 -8.89 50.17
CA VAL A 38 3.26 -7.65 49.45
C VAL A 38 3.99 -8.06 48.19
N ALA A 39 3.43 -7.70 47.03
CA ALA A 39 4.09 -7.89 45.75
C ALA A 39 5.04 -6.71 45.48
N GLU A 40 6.24 -7.01 44.96
CA GLU A 40 7.05 -6.03 44.25
C GLU A 40 6.73 -6.18 42.76
N GLU A 41 6.16 -5.13 42.15
CA GLU A 41 5.95 -5.06 40.71
C GLU A 41 7.25 -4.60 40.01
N SER A 42 7.54 -5.17 38.84
CA SER A 42 8.63 -4.72 37.96
C SER A 42 8.05 -4.03 36.73
N GLU A 43 8.08 -2.71 36.70
CA GLU A 43 7.56 -1.90 35.58
C GLU A 43 8.38 -2.13 34.28
N GLU A 44 7.71 -2.33 33.15
CA GLU A 44 8.36 -2.25 31.84
C GLU A 44 8.61 -0.77 31.48
N LYS A 45 9.84 -0.46 31.04
CA LYS A 45 10.28 0.92 30.85
C LYS A 45 9.89 1.44 29.45
N GLU A 46 8.83 2.24 29.39
CA GLU A 46 8.44 3.02 28.21
C GLU A 46 9.48 4.13 27.94
N TYR A 47 9.88 4.32 26.68
CA TYR A 47 10.88 5.32 26.25
C TYR A 47 10.24 6.58 25.66
N VAL A 48 9.02 6.49 25.12
CA VAL A 48 8.22 7.67 24.73
C VAL A 48 7.42 8.18 25.93
N LEU A 49 7.60 9.45 26.31
CA LEU A 49 6.85 10.05 27.41
C LEU A 49 5.36 10.21 27.05
N THR A 50 4.47 9.55 27.79
CA THR A 50 3.02 9.78 27.67
C THR A 50 2.63 11.08 28.37
N LEU A 51 2.08 12.04 27.60
CA LEU A 51 1.68 13.36 28.09
C LEU A 51 0.16 13.59 28.00
N ASP A 52 -0.36 14.39 28.93
CA ASP A 52 -1.76 14.79 29.05
C ASP A 52 -1.88 16.28 29.46
N HIS A 53 -3.10 16.80 29.53
CA HIS A 53 -3.37 18.19 29.93
C HIS A 53 -2.80 18.60 31.31
N SER A 54 -2.50 17.65 32.20
CA SER A 54 -1.97 17.92 33.54
C SER A 54 -0.44 18.08 33.54
N ASN A 55 0.28 17.38 32.65
CA ASN A 55 1.74 17.30 32.68
C ASN A 55 2.44 17.96 31.47
N LEU A 56 1.74 18.17 30.34
CA LEU A 56 2.30 18.64 29.06
C LEU A 56 3.19 19.88 29.21
N THR A 57 2.64 20.96 29.75
CA THR A 57 3.33 22.26 29.89
C THR A 57 4.57 22.17 30.78
N HIS A 58 4.48 21.41 31.88
CA HIS A 58 5.60 21.21 32.79
C HIS A 58 6.72 20.41 32.12
N THR A 59 6.38 19.27 31.49
CA THR A 59 7.38 18.43 30.81
C THR A 59 8.07 19.17 29.67
N ILE A 60 7.33 19.89 28.82
CA ILE A 60 7.91 20.70 27.74
C ILE A 60 8.86 21.76 28.31
N SER A 61 8.46 22.47 29.37
CA SER A 61 9.28 23.55 29.94
C SER A 61 10.64 23.09 30.50
N ASN A 62 10.76 21.82 30.87
CA ASN A 62 11.98 21.21 31.40
C ASN A 62 12.92 20.65 30.31
N HIS A 63 12.52 20.63 29.03
CA HIS A 63 13.33 20.09 27.94
C HIS A 63 13.68 21.18 26.92
N ASN A 64 14.98 21.32 26.62
CA ASN A 64 15.42 22.28 25.60
C ASN A 64 15.10 21.83 24.17
N PHE A 65 14.95 20.53 23.95
CA PHE A 65 14.52 19.89 22.71
C PHE A 65 13.65 18.68 23.07
N ILE A 66 12.42 18.65 22.58
CA ILE A 66 11.48 17.52 22.76
C ILE A 66 10.63 17.35 21.50
N VAL A 67 10.36 16.12 21.11
CA VAL A 67 9.55 15.79 19.92
C VAL A 67 8.22 15.20 20.38
N LEU A 68 7.11 15.74 19.88
CA LEU A 68 5.77 15.44 20.37
C LEU A 68 4.87 14.91 19.23
N GLU A 69 4.43 13.66 19.37
CA GLU A 69 3.38 13.07 18.52
C GLU A 69 2.00 13.45 19.08
N PHE A 70 1.21 14.15 18.30
CA PHE A 70 -0.23 14.31 18.52
C PHE A 70 -0.95 13.16 17.83
N TYR A 71 -1.56 12.28 18.63
CA TYR A 71 -2.16 11.03 18.18
C TYR A 71 -3.63 10.89 18.60
N ALA A 72 -4.28 9.86 18.08
CA ALA A 72 -5.61 9.42 18.50
C ALA A 72 -5.61 7.88 18.62
N PRO A 73 -6.09 7.26 19.72
CA PRO A 73 -5.99 5.80 19.95
C PRO A 73 -6.73 4.94 18.93
N TRP A 74 -7.68 5.51 18.20
CA TRP A 74 -8.43 4.84 17.13
C TRP A 74 -7.80 5.00 15.73
N CYS A 75 -6.86 5.93 15.54
CA CYS A 75 -6.27 6.20 14.22
C CYS A 75 -5.26 5.12 13.80
N GLY A 76 -5.50 4.48 12.65
CA GLY A 76 -4.61 3.46 12.09
C GLY A 76 -3.18 3.97 11.81
N HIS A 77 -3.05 5.20 11.30
CA HIS A 77 -1.72 5.79 11.05
C HIS A 77 -0.93 6.06 12.35
N CYS A 78 -1.61 6.40 13.45
CA CYS A 78 -0.97 6.52 14.78
C CYS A 78 -0.49 5.16 15.30
N LYS A 79 -1.35 4.13 15.20
CA LYS A 79 -1.00 2.75 15.59
C LYS A 79 0.20 2.21 14.82
N ASN A 80 0.33 2.57 13.54
CA ASN A 80 1.46 2.19 12.70
C ASN A 80 2.73 2.98 13.02
N LEU A 81 2.63 4.25 13.43
CA LEU A 81 3.77 5.08 13.81
C LEU A 81 4.32 4.72 15.21
N ALA A 82 3.45 4.45 16.18
CA ALA A 82 3.83 4.17 17.56
C ALA A 82 5.02 3.19 17.75
N PRO A 83 5.10 2.01 17.09
CA PRO A 83 6.24 1.11 17.24
C PRO A 83 7.54 1.64 16.62
N GLU A 84 7.48 2.46 15.57
CA GLU A 84 8.66 3.10 14.98
C GLU A 84 9.13 4.29 15.82
N TYR A 85 8.17 5.04 16.39
CA TYR A 85 8.43 6.16 17.29
C TYR A 85 9.05 5.69 18.61
N GLU A 86 8.61 4.55 19.16
CA GLU A 86 9.19 3.91 20.35
C GLU A 86 10.61 3.40 20.09
N LYS A 87 10.87 2.74 18.94
CA LYS A 87 12.23 2.34 18.52
C LYS A 87 13.16 3.54 18.37
N ALA A 88 12.66 4.62 17.76
CA ALA A 88 13.43 5.86 17.63
C ALA A 88 13.73 6.45 19.01
N ALA A 89 12.75 6.50 19.92
CA ALA A 89 12.93 6.99 21.29
C ALA A 89 13.98 6.18 22.06
N LEU A 90 13.98 4.86 21.92
CA LEU A 90 14.99 3.97 22.49
C LEU A 90 16.41 4.35 22.02
N GLU A 91 16.65 4.49 20.71
CA GLU A 91 17.98 4.85 20.21
C GLU A 91 18.37 6.29 20.60
N LEU A 92 17.42 7.22 20.50
CA LEU A 92 17.59 8.64 20.80
C LEU A 92 17.80 8.92 22.29
N SER A 93 17.32 8.05 23.19
CA SER A 93 17.63 8.10 24.63
C SER A 93 19.10 7.83 24.94
N SER A 94 19.84 7.22 24.00
CA SER A 94 21.29 6.96 24.10
C SER A 94 22.15 8.02 23.41
N HIS A 95 21.55 9.08 22.86
CA HIS A 95 22.25 10.25 22.34
C HIS A 95 22.81 11.11 23.48
N ASP A 96 23.85 11.92 23.22
CA ASP A 96 24.40 12.88 24.19
C ASP A 96 24.30 14.32 23.63
N PRO A 97 23.46 15.20 24.21
CA PRO A 97 22.49 14.93 25.28
C PRO A 97 21.30 14.07 24.76
N PRO A 98 20.59 13.34 25.64
CA PRO A 98 19.46 12.50 25.24
C PRO A 98 18.35 13.28 24.54
N ILE A 99 17.80 12.71 23.47
CA ILE A 99 16.75 13.33 22.66
C ILE A 99 15.41 12.69 23.05
N VAL A 100 14.52 13.48 23.64
CA VAL A 100 13.28 13.00 24.24
C VAL A 100 12.14 13.03 23.24
N LEU A 101 11.46 11.89 23.10
CA LEU A 101 10.22 11.74 22.35
C LEU A 101 9.05 11.59 23.34
N ALA A 102 7.91 12.17 22.97
CA ALA A 102 6.69 12.19 23.75
C ALA A 102 5.46 12.02 22.84
N LYS A 103 4.35 11.57 23.41
CA LYS A 103 3.05 11.39 22.74
C LYS A 103 1.91 12.02 23.54
N TYR A 104 0.93 12.58 22.85
CA TYR A 104 -0.21 13.29 23.44
C TYR A 104 -1.51 12.89 22.71
N ASP A 105 -2.47 12.33 23.45
CA ASP A 105 -3.78 12.01 22.88
C ASP A 105 -4.58 13.30 22.68
N ALA A 106 -4.65 13.75 21.43
CA ALA A 106 -5.36 14.96 21.04
C ALA A 106 -6.84 14.71 20.69
N SER A 107 -7.30 13.45 20.79
CA SER A 107 -8.70 13.08 20.59
C SER A 107 -9.51 13.05 21.89
N ASP A 108 -8.86 12.89 23.05
CA ASP A 108 -9.49 12.96 24.37
C ASP A 108 -10.06 14.37 24.67
N GLU A 109 -11.28 14.42 25.22
CA GLU A 109 -12.01 15.66 25.47
C GLU A 109 -11.31 16.61 26.46
N ALA A 110 -10.60 16.09 27.47
CA ALA A 110 -9.84 16.89 28.42
C ALA A 110 -8.55 17.48 27.81
N ASN A 111 -8.04 16.87 26.74
CA ASN A 111 -6.81 17.29 26.07
C ASN A 111 -7.04 18.25 24.88
N ARG A 112 -8.27 18.35 24.36
CA ARG A 112 -8.60 19.14 23.16
C ARG A 112 -8.27 20.63 23.23
N GLU A 113 -8.39 21.27 24.40
CA GLU A 113 -8.12 22.72 24.55
C GLU A 113 -6.62 23.03 24.38
N LEU A 114 -5.74 22.18 24.91
CA LEU A 114 -4.30 22.31 24.74
C LEU A 114 -3.83 21.84 23.35
N ALA A 115 -4.39 20.75 22.81
CA ALA A 115 -4.12 20.32 21.43
C ALA A 115 -4.45 21.41 20.40
N GLY A 116 -5.52 22.18 20.63
CA GLY A 116 -5.93 23.30 19.77
C GLY A 116 -4.88 24.41 19.63
N GLN A 117 -3.92 24.52 20.56
CA GLN A 117 -2.83 25.51 20.51
C GLN A 117 -1.74 25.16 19.50
N TYR A 118 -1.70 23.92 19.01
CA TYR A 118 -0.69 23.40 18.06
C TYR A 118 -1.21 23.26 16.61
N GLU A 119 -2.41 23.78 16.34
CA GLU A 119 -3.08 23.83 15.03
C GLU A 119 -3.24 22.47 14.31
N ILE A 120 -3.40 21.38 15.06
CA ILE A 120 -3.46 20.00 14.53
C ILE A 120 -4.66 19.82 13.58
N GLN A 121 -4.39 19.49 12.30
CA GLN A 121 -5.40 19.27 11.25
C GLN A 121 -5.71 17.79 10.96
N GLY A 122 -4.95 16.85 11.54
CA GLY A 122 -5.06 15.41 11.29
C GLY A 122 -4.11 14.61 12.18
N PHE A 123 -4.13 13.27 12.08
CA PHE A 123 -3.36 12.38 12.94
C PHE A 123 -2.63 11.27 12.15
N PRO A 124 -1.39 10.90 12.50
CA PRO A 124 -0.52 11.55 13.49
C PRO A 124 0.16 12.80 12.92
N THR A 125 0.27 13.82 13.76
CA THR A 125 1.09 15.01 13.51
C THR A 125 2.22 15.05 14.53
N ILE A 126 3.46 15.15 14.06
CA ILE A 126 4.65 15.21 14.91
C ILE A 126 5.16 16.66 14.88
N LYS A 127 5.44 17.22 16.06
CA LYS A 127 6.03 18.56 16.23
C LYS A 127 7.39 18.45 16.91
N ILE A 128 8.35 19.30 16.54
CA ILE A 128 9.59 19.51 17.29
C ILE A 128 9.42 20.79 18.10
N LEU A 129 9.67 20.72 19.41
CA LEU A 129 9.58 21.83 20.34
C LEU A 129 10.97 22.16 20.89
N ARG A 130 11.33 23.44 20.89
CA ARG A 130 12.63 23.94 21.37
C ARG A 130 12.47 25.05 22.41
N ASP A 131 13.54 25.31 23.16
CA ASP A 131 13.65 26.38 24.16
C ASP A 131 12.54 26.36 25.22
N GLY A 132 12.13 25.17 25.66
CA GLY A 132 11.03 24.96 26.59
C GLY A 132 9.64 25.20 25.98
N GLY A 133 9.48 24.90 24.68
CA GLY A 133 8.21 25.03 23.94
C GLY A 133 7.95 26.38 23.30
N LYS A 134 8.90 27.34 23.39
CA LYS A 134 8.76 28.68 22.80
C LYS A 134 8.83 28.70 21.28
N LYS A 135 9.48 27.70 20.69
CA LYS A 135 9.56 27.48 19.24
C LYS A 135 8.94 26.12 18.94
N VAL A 136 7.98 26.09 18.02
CA VAL A 136 7.32 24.88 17.54
C VAL A 136 7.57 24.78 16.03
N GLN A 137 8.02 23.61 15.59
CA GLN A 137 8.40 23.32 14.21
C GLN A 137 7.68 22.05 13.73
N GLU A 138 7.23 22.03 12.47
CA GLU A 138 6.69 20.80 11.87
C GLU A 138 7.78 19.76 11.64
N TYR A 139 7.44 18.49 11.84
CA TYR A 139 8.31 17.38 11.50
C TYR A 139 8.12 16.96 10.03
N ASN A 140 9.14 17.22 9.21
CA ASN A 140 9.15 16.91 7.77
C ASN A 140 10.07 15.72 7.42
N GLY A 141 10.48 14.91 8.39
CA GLY A 141 11.34 13.74 8.18
C GLY A 141 10.58 12.46 7.79
N PRO A 142 11.30 11.36 7.46
CA PRO A 142 10.71 10.05 7.21
C PRO A 142 10.17 9.43 8.52
N ARG A 143 9.08 8.67 8.46
CA ARG A 143 8.35 8.20 9.66
C ARG A 143 8.69 6.78 10.12
N ASP A 144 9.70 6.15 9.52
CA ASP A 144 10.35 4.92 10.03
C ASP A 144 11.39 5.25 11.10
N ALA A 145 11.74 4.28 11.97
CA ALA A 145 12.63 4.56 13.09
C ALA A 145 14.01 5.09 12.68
N ALA A 146 14.60 4.58 11.59
CA ALA A 146 15.93 5.00 11.13
C ALA A 146 15.90 6.42 10.54
N GLY A 147 14.86 6.75 9.77
CA GLY A 147 14.58 8.09 9.26
C GLY A 147 14.33 9.11 10.37
N ILE A 148 13.54 8.75 11.39
CA ILE A 148 13.31 9.58 12.59
C ILE A 148 14.63 9.87 13.30
N VAL A 149 15.42 8.84 13.57
CA VAL A 149 16.73 8.95 14.24
C VAL A 149 17.69 9.85 13.45
N ALA A 150 17.84 9.61 12.14
CA ALA A 150 18.76 10.38 11.30
C ALA A 150 18.35 11.86 11.20
N TYR A 151 17.05 12.12 11.00
CA TYR A 151 16.50 13.48 10.94
C TYR A 151 16.68 14.21 12.27
N LEU A 152 16.36 13.58 13.40
CA LEU A 152 16.45 14.23 14.72
C LEU A 152 17.90 14.46 15.16
N LYS A 153 18.83 13.54 14.87
CA LYS A 153 20.28 13.78 15.08
C LYS A 153 20.77 15.02 14.29
N LYS A 154 20.33 15.19 13.03
CA LYS A 154 20.61 16.42 12.25
C LYS A 154 19.95 17.66 12.87
N GLN A 155 18.71 17.55 13.36
CA GLN A 155 17.96 18.69 13.90
C GLN A 155 18.38 19.13 15.31
N VAL A 156 19.11 18.29 16.07
CA VAL A 156 19.62 18.63 17.42
C VAL A 156 20.96 19.39 17.36
N GLY A 157 21.71 19.26 16.27
CA GLY A 157 22.90 20.07 16.02
C GLY A 157 22.62 21.58 15.90
N PRO A 158 23.67 22.43 15.94
CA PRO A 158 23.53 23.88 15.76
C PRO A 158 22.87 24.20 14.42
N ALA A 159 22.14 25.31 14.35
CA ALA A 159 21.45 25.74 13.13
C ALA A 159 22.40 26.03 11.96
N SER A 160 23.66 26.37 12.29
CA SER A 160 24.74 26.63 11.36
C SER A 160 26.04 26.03 11.90
N ALA A 161 26.69 25.14 11.14
CA ALA A 161 27.97 24.54 11.51
C ALA A 161 29.15 25.44 11.10
N GLU A 162 30.25 25.43 11.87
CA GLU A 162 31.45 26.23 11.57
C GLU A 162 32.40 25.46 10.63
N ILE A 163 32.72 26.04 9.47
CA ILE A 163 33.68 25.52 8.47
C ILE A 163 35.08 26.04 8.81
N LYS A 164 36.00 25.15 9.19
CA LYS A 164 37.38 25.48 9.62
C LYS A 164 38.44 25.07 8.60
N SER A 165 38.05 24.30 7.59
CA SER A 165 38.92 23.72 6.58
C SER A 165 38.17 23.47 5.27
N LYS A 166 38.92 23.19 4.20
CA LYS A 166 38.34 22.73 2.93
C LYS A 166 37.68 21.34 3.04
N GLU A 167 38.11 20.54 4.01
CA GLU A 167 37.53 19.21 4.27
C GLU A 167 36.14 19.35 4.90
N ASP A 168 35.98 20.24 5.88
CA ASP A 168 34.66 20.58 6.45
C ASP A 168 33.70 21.08 5.37
N ALA A 169 34.17 21.98 4.48
CA ALA A 169 33.38 22.47 3.36
C ALA A 169 32.96 21.35 2.40
N THR A 170 33.87 20.41 2.10
CA THR A 170 33.59 19.26 1.21
C THR A 170 32.59 18.28 1.85
N ASN A 171 32.63 18.13 3.18
CA ASN A 171 31.74 17.22 3.92
C ASN A 171 30.35 17.83 4.19
N LEU A 172 30.24 19.15 4.29
CA LEU A 172 28.99 19.85 4.60
C LEU A 172 28.24 20.36 3.36
N ILE A 173 28.95 20.85 2.34
CA ILE A 173 28.33 21.53 1.19
C ILE A 173 28.05 20.53 0.06
N ASP A 174 26.78 20.20 -0.13
CA ASP A 174 26.31 19.48 -1.32
C ASP A 174 26.15 20.45 -2.50
N GLU A 175 27.14 20.51 -3.40
CA GLU A 175 27.13 21.40 -4.57
C GLU A 175 25.96 21.16 -5.55
N LYS A 176 25.19 20.06 -5.40
CA LYS A 176 23.98 19.80 -6.19
C LYS A 176 22.73 20.46 -5.60
N LYS A 177 22.83 21.08 -4.42
CA LYS A 177 21.71 21.71 -3.71
C LYS A 177 21.99 23.19 -3.43
N ILE A 178 20.96 23.88 -2.96
CA ILE A 178 21.09 25.24 -2.44
C ILE A 178 21.62 25.16 -1.02
N PHE A 179 22.71 25.88 -0.74
CA PHE A 179 23.39 25.86 0.56
C PHE A 179 23.78 27.29 0.94
N VAL A 180 23.57 27.70 2.19
CA VAL A 180 23.82 29.08 2.64
C VAL A 180 24.99 29.15 3.61
N VAL A 181 26.00 29.96 3.28
CA VAL A 181 27.19 30.16 4.11
C VAL A 181 27.28 31.60 4.60
N GLY A 182 27.27 31.80 5.91
CA GLY A 182 27.58 33.08 6.53
C GLY A 182 29.08 33.29 6.68
N ILE A 183 29.65 34.30 6.04
CA ILE A 183 31.08 34.64 6.12
C ILE A 183 31.22 35.80 7.11
N PHE A 184 31.91 35.57 8.23
CA PHE A 184 32.04 36.53 9.33
C PHE A 184 33.50 36.63 9.82
N PRO A 185 34.20 37.76 9.63
CA PRO A 185 35.57 37.94 10.14
C PRO A 185 35.69 37.78 11.66
N ASP A 186 34.59 38.04 12.38
CA ASP A 186 34.36 37.74 13.79
C ASP A 186 32.93 37.17 13.89
N PRO A 187 32.74 35.90 14.29
CA PRO A 187 31.42 35.26 14.40
C PRO A 187 30.72 35.69 15.71
N SER A 188 30.48 36.99 15.84
CA SER A 188 29.79 37.59 16.99
C SER A 188 29.05 38.89 16.62
N GLY A 189 28.14 39.31 17.50
CA GLY A 189 27.36 40.55 17.34
C GLY A 189 26.10 40.42 16.48
N GLU A 190 25.35 41.52 16.36
CA GLU A 190 23.97 41.57 15.84
C GLU A 190 23.79 40.90 14.48
N LYS A 191 24.74 41.07 13.54
CA LYS A 191 24.67 40.44 12.22
C LYS A 191 24.77 38.91 12.27
N PHE A 192 25.59 38.38 13.18
CA PHE A 192 25.74 36.94 13.37
C PHE A 192 24.52 36.36 14.09
N GLU A 193 23.99 37.04 15.11
CA GLU A 193 22.76 36.65 15.81
C GLU A 193 21.55 36.60 14.85
N ASN A 194 21.37 37.63 14.00
CA ASN A 194 20.30 37.63 13.00
C ASN A 194 20.45 36.51 11.97
N TYR A 195 21.69 36.19 11.58
CA TYR A 195 21.98 35.06 10.68
C TYR A 195 21.66 33.71 11.34
N LEU A 196 22.02 33.51 12.61
CA LEU A 196 21.65 32.31 13.37
C LEU A 196 20.13 32.21 13.57
N ALA A 197 19.43 33.32 13.78
CA ALA A 197 17.98 33.35 13.87
C ALA A 197 17.30 32.94 12.54
N LEU A 198 17.84 33.37 11.41
CA LEU A 198 17.40 32.93 10.08
C LEU A 198 17.69 31.45 9.82
N ALA A 199 18.90 31.00 10.14
CA ALA A 199 19.28 29.59 10.01
C ALA A 199 18.35 28.69 10.84
N GLU A 200 18.05 29.08 12.09
CA GLU A 200 17.11 28.34 12.95
C GLU A 200 15.67 28.37 12.41
N LYS A 201 15.26 29.45 11.71
CA LYS A 201 13.96 29.53 11.03
C LYS A 201 13.86 28.60 9.82
N LEU A 202 14.93 28.47 9.03
CA LEU A 202 14.91 27.80 7.71
C LEU A 202 15.58 26.41 7.68
N ARG A 203 16.14 25.91 8.80
CA ARG A 203 16.83 24.59 8.93
C ARG A 203 16.01 23.33 8.61
N ALA A 204 14.73 23.45 8.27
CA ALA A 204 13.93 22.35 7.73
C ALA A 204 14.04 22.23 6.20
N GLU A 205 14.37 23.33 5.52
CA GLU A 205 14.28 23.48 4.06
C GLU A 205 15.64 23.71 3.40
N ILE A 206 16.56 24.40 4.10
CA ILE A 206 17.86 24.82 3.58
C ILE A 206 18.93 24.54 4.64
N ASP A 207 20.09 24.06 4.19
CA ASP A 207 21.25 23.82 5.05
C ASP A 207 22.14 25.08 5.16
N PHE A 208 22.59 25.36 6.39
CA PHE A 208 23.37 26.55 6.75
C PHE A 208 24.71 26.17 7.38
N ALA A 209 25.75 26.95 7.07
CA ALA A 209 27.06 26.90 7.74
C ALA A 209 27.67 28.29 7.85
N HIS A 210 28.73 28.48 8.63
CA HIS A 210 29.45 29.74 8.70
C HIS A 210 30.97 29.54 8.66
N THR A 211 31.70 30.56 8.24
CA THR A 211 33.17 30.54 8.16
C THR A 211 33.75 31.89 8.53
N VAL A 212 34.94 31.88 9.12
CA VAL A 212 35.78 33.07 9.30
C VAL A 212 36.65 33.38 8.08
N ASP A 213 36.75 32.46 7.12
CA ASP A 213 37.61 32.59 5.96
C ASP A 213 36.99 31.98 4.69
N THR A 214 36.90 32.79 3.64
CA THR A 214 36.40 32.39 2.32
C THR A 214 37.24 31.30 1.63
N LYS A 215 38.53 31.13 1.98
CA LYS A 215 39.44 30.18 1.32
C LYS A 215 39.02 28.71 1.45
N PHE A 216 38.11 28.42 2.38
CA PHE A 216 37.56 27.08 2.61
C PHE A 216 36.39 26.76 1.67
N LEU A 217 35.70 27.77 1.14
CA LEU A 217 34.51 27.58 0.32
C LEU A 217 34.89 27.14 -1.11
N PRO A 218 34.05 26.33 -1.77
CA PRO A 218 34.36 25.84 -3.12
C PRO A 218 34.29 26.93 -4.18
N ARG A 219 33.51 28.01 -3.95
CA ARG A 219 33.17 29.04 -4.95
C ARG A 219 33.10 30.45 -4.34
N GLY A 220 33.34 31.43 -5.20
CA GLY A 220 33.30 32.87 -4.89
C GLY A 220 34.61 33.46 -4.36
N GLY A 221 34.75 34.78 -4.48
CA GLY A 221 35.96 35.52 -4.11
C GLY A 221 36.09 35.81 -2.61
N PRO A 222 37.21 36.41 -2.19
CA PRO A 222 37.37 36.95 -0.84
C PRO A 222 36.45 38.15 -0.61
N VAL A 223 35.96 38.30 0.62
CA VAL A 223 35.10 39.42 1.06
C VAL A 223 35.74 40.12 2.26
N ASP A 224 35.53 41.43 2.38
CA ASP A 224 36.11 42.30 3.42
C ASP A 224 35.12 42.63 4.56
N LYS A 225 33.86 42.22 4.41
CA LYS A 225 32.76 42.46 5.35
C LYS A 225 31.97 41.18 5.65
N PRO A 226 31.19 41.13 6.75
CA PRO A 226 30.16 40.12 6.95
C PRO A 226 29.27 39.98 5.70
N THR A 227 29.18 38.77 5.15
CA THR A 227 28.51 38.47 3.87
C THR A 227 27.79 37.13 3.96
N LEU A 228 26.52 37.07 3.52
CA LEU A 228 25.78 35.83 3.34
C LEU A 228 25.98 35.37 1.89
N ARG A 229 26.62 34.21 1.70
CA ARG A 229 26.86 33.58 0.39
C ARG A 229 25.90 32.41 0.19
N LEU A 230 24.96 32.54 -0.73
CA LEU A 230 24.13 31.43 -1.19
C LEU A 230 24.85 30.71 -2.34
N LEU A 231 25.11 29.42 -2.18
CA LEU A 231 25.65 28.52 -3.21
C LEU A 231 24.49 27.82 -3.92
N LYS A 232 24.56 27.67 -5.24
CA LYS A 232 23.50 27.06 -6.06
C LYS A 232 24.07 26.33 -7.30
N PRO A 233 23.40 25.29 -7.82
CA PRO A 233 23.89 24.53 -8.97
C PRO A 233 23.63 25.20 -10.34
N PHE A 234 23.02 26.39 -10.38
CA PHE A 234 22.58 27.10 -11.59
C PHE A 234 22.96 28.58 -11.61
N ASP A 235 22.76 29.24 -12.76
CA ASP A 235 23.12 30.65 -13.05
C ASP A 235 24.57 31.00 -12.63
N GLU A 236 24.76 32.10 -11.91
CA GLU A 236 26.04 32.57 -11.35
C GLU A 236 26.71 31.64 -10.30
N LEU A 237 26.09 30.50 -9.96
CA LEU A 237 26.60 29.44 -9.05
C LEU A 237 26.80 29.84 -7.57
N PHE A 238 26.95 31.14 -7.29
CA PHE A 238 26.85 31.71 -5.96
C PHE A 238 26.33 33.15 -6.03
N VAL A 239 25.70 33.62 -4.96
CA VAL A 239 25.25 35.01 -4.81
C VAL A 239 25.59 35.51 -3.41
N ASP A 240 26.20 36.69 -3.31
CA ASP A 240 26.59 37.33 -2.06
C ASP A 240 25.59 38.44 -1.67
N PHE A 241 25.29 38.56 -0.37
CA PHE A 241 24.33 39.52 0.20
C PHE A 241 24.87 40.13 1.51
N GLU A 242 24.72 41.44 1.69
CA GLU A 242 25.33 42.20 2.82
C GLU A 242 24.30 42.72 3.86
N ASP A 243 23.00 42.61 3.61
CA ASP A 243 21.95 43.02 4.57
C ASP A 243 21.58 41.84 5.49
N PHE A 244 21.70 42.07 6.80
CA PHE A 244 21.47 41.07 7.85
C PHE A 244 20.19 41.33 8.65
N GLN A 245 19.22 42.06 8.08
CA GLN A 245 17.84 42.00 8.58
C GLN A 245 17.22 40.65 8.21
N VAL A 246 16.55 39.98 9.16
CA VAL A 246 16.04 38.60 8.97
C VAL A 246 15.09 38.52 7.77
N ASP A 247 14.10 39.43 7.68
CA ASP A 247 13.15 39.48 6.58
C ASP A 247 13.83 39.76 5.21
N ALA A 248 14.92 40.54 5.21
CA ALA A 248 15.67 40.86 4.00
C ALA A 248 16.48 39.65 3.52
N MET A 249 17.13 38.92 4.43
CA MET A 249 17.86 37.69 4.11
C MET A 249 16.92 36.56 3.69
N GLU A 250 15.77 36.40 4.34
CA GLU A 250 14.74 35.42 3.96
C GLU A 250 14.21 35.68 2.55
N LYS A 251 13.86 36.94 2.27
CA LYS A 251 13.44 37.37 0.92
C LYS A 251 14.55 37.13 -0.11
N PHE A 252 15.79 37.49 0.20
CA PHE A 252 16.94 37.25 -0.67
C PHE A 252 17.13 35.75 -0.98
N ILE A 253 17.08 34.89 0.04
CA ILE A 253 17.20 33.44 -0.13
C ILE A 253 16.06 32.91 -1.01
N ALA A 254 14.82 33.34 -0.77
CA ALA A 254 13.67 32.92 -1.58
C ALA A 254 13.82 33.32 -3.06
N GLU A 255 14.24 34.56 -3.33
CA GLU A 255 14.44 35.08 -4.69
C GLU A 255 15.66 34.44 -5.40
N ALA A 256 16.80 34.28 -4.71
CA ALA A 256 18.03 33.72 -5.27
C ALA A 256 18.00 32.18 -5.42
N SER A 257 17.04 31.51 -4.77
CA SER A 257 16.78 30.06 -4.85
C SER A 257 16.04 29.62 -6.11
N ILE A 258 15.63 30.54 -6.98
CA ILE A 258 14.91 30.27 -8.23
C ILE A 258 15.86 30.56 -9.41
N PRO A 259 15.99 29.67 -10.40
CA PRO A 259 16.78 29.93 -11.61
C PRO A 259 16.24 31.12 -12.41
N ILE A 260 17.12 31.89 -13.07
CA ILE A 260 16.72 33.02 -13.94
C ILE A 260 15.67 32.59 -14.98
N VAL A 261 15.86 31.39 -15.56
CA VAL A 261 14.83 30.68 -16.34
C VAL A 261 14.63 29.30 -15.73
N THR A 262 13.47 29.06 -15.15
CA THR A 262 13.08 27.75 -14.62
C THR A 262 12.72 26.82 -15.77
N ILE A 263 13.28 25.60 -15.82
CA ILE A 263 12.93 24.60 -16.84
C ILE A 263 11.73 23.79 -16.37
N PHE A 264 10.80 23.52 -17.29
CA PHE A 264 9.67 22.62 -17.09
C PHE A 264 9.71 21.51 -18.14
N ASP A 265 10.16 20.34 -17.74
CA ASP A 265 10.30 19.14 -18.57
C ASP A 265 10.05 17.89 -17.70
N ASN A 266 10.19 16.69 -18.29
CA ASN A 266 10.01 15.42 -17.57
C ASN A 266 11.18 15.05 -16.64
N ASN A 267 12.10 15.96 -16.29
CA ASN A 267 13.20 15.68 -15.35
C ASN A 267 12.79 16.01 -13.90
N PRO A 268 12.72 15.02 -12.98
CA PRO A 268 12.33 15.24 -11.59
C PRO A 268 13.18 16.27 -10.82
N GLU A 269 14.45 16.46 -11.20
CA GLU A 269 15.32 17.46 -10.58
C GLU A 269 14.81 18.90 -10.80
N ASN A 270 14.13 19.17 -11.91
CA ASN A 270 13.58 20.49 -12.24
C ASN A 270 12.30 20.81 -11.45
N HIS A 271 11.53 19.80 -11.02
CA HIS A 271 10.22 19.98 -10.38
C HIS A 271 10.28 20.84 -9.09
N ALA A 272 11.37 20.74 -8.33
CA ALA A 272 11.57 21.53 -7.11
C ALA A 272 11.64 23.04 -7.38
N TYR A 273 12.19 23.44 -8.53
CA TYR A 273 12.27 24.84 -8.94
C TYR A 273 10.96 25.34 -9.56
N VAL A 274 10.22 24.46 -10.26
CA VAL A 274 8.88 24.75 -10.80
C VAL A 274 7.91 25.13 -9.68
N ASN A 275 7.91 24.42 -8.55
CA ASN A 275 7.07 24.78 -7.40
C ASN A 275 7.41 26.18 -6.86
N LYS A 276 8.69 26.43 -6.55
CA LYS A 276 9.16 27.74 -6.07
C LYS A 276 8.86 28.89 -7.05
N PHE A 277 8.93 28.61 -8.36
CA PHE A 277 8.55 29.57 -9.41
C PHE A 277 7.08 29.99 -9.28
N PHE A 278 6.15 29.06 -9.05
CA PHE A 278 4.72 29.38 -8.88
C PHE A 278 4.42 30.04 -7.53
N ASP A 279 5.07 29.60 -6.45
CA ASP A 279 4.88 30.18 -5.10
C ASP A 279 5.35 31.64 -4.97
N GLY A 280 6.28 32.08 -5.82
CA GLY A 280 6.78 33.46 -5.81
C GLY A 280 5.71 34.53 -6.13
N THR A 281 5.95 35.78 -5.74
CA THR A 281 4.98 36.89 -5.90
C THR A 281 5.07 37.65 -7.23
N ASN A 282 6.10 37.40 -8.03
CA ASN A 282 6.31 38.03 -9.34
C ASN A 282 5.31 37.55 -10.41
N ALA A 283 5.06 38.40 -11.41
CA ALA A 283 4.34 38.01 -12.63
C ALA A 283 5.07 36.85 -13.33
N LYS A 284 4.32 35.86 -13.82
CA LYS A 284 4.87 34.63 -14.43
C LYS A 284 4.91 34.78 -15.95
N THR A 285 6.10 34.73 -16.54
CA THR A 285 6.26 34.54 -17.98
C THR A 285 6.56 33.08 -18.23
N LEU A 286 5.73 32.40 -19.03
CA LEU A 286 5.89 31.01 -19.42
C LEU A 286 6.01 30.96 -20.94
N LEU A 287 7.07 30.34 -21.44
CA LEU A 287 7.27 30.08 -22.87
C LEU A 287 7.27 28.56 -23.06
N PHE A 288 6.33 28.05 -23.85
CA PHE A 288 6.29 26.65 -24.25
C PHE A 288 6.74 26.50 -25.71
N VAL A 289 7.74 25.65 -25.93
CA VAL A 289 8.31 25.32 -27.26
C VAL A 289 8.55 23.81 -27.33
N ASN A 290 8.59 23.21 -28.52
CA ASN A 290 8.98 21.81 -28.61
C ASN A 290 10.50 21.69 -28.37
N PHE A 291 10.91 21.02 -27.29
CA PHE A 291 12.33 20.94 -26.91
C PHE A 291 13.17 20.17 -27.94
N SER A 292 12.57 19.24 -28.69
CA SER A 292 13.25 18.43 -29.71
C SER A 292 13.53 19.19 -31.02
N THR A 293 12.78 20.25 -31.33
CA THR A 293 12.87 20.94 -32.64
C THR A 293 13.15 22.44 -32.58
N GLU A 294 12.83 23.12 -31.48
CA GLU A 294 12.80 24.59 -31.42
C GLU A 294 13.71 25.19 -30.33
N LEU A 295 14.15 24.38 -29.36
CA LEU A 295 14.83 24.85 -28.15
C LEU A 295 15.99 25.82 -28.43
N ASP A 296 16.90 25.46 -29.34
CA ASP A 296 18.11 26.26 -29.62
C ASP A 296 17.79 27.65 -30.19
N ALA A 297 16.70 27.80 -30.95
CA ALA A 297 16.30 29.07 -31.54
C ALA A 297 15.70 30.04 -30.50
N PHE A 298 15.06 29.50 -29.46
CA PHE A 298 14.37 30.27 -28.42
C PHE A 298 15.19 30.47 -27.15
N LYS A 299 15.94 29.46 -26.71
CA LYS A 299 16.58 29.40 -25.38
C LYS A 299 17.52 30.58 -25.13
N SER A 300 18.43 30.90 -26.05
CA SER A 300 19.35 32.04 -25.86
C SER A 300 18.59 33.36 -25.75
N LYS A 301 17.70 33.66 -26.69
CA LYS A 301 16.94 34.91 -26.72
C LYS A 301 16.00 35.05 -25.52
N TYR A 302 15.42 33.95 -25.04
CA TYR A 302 14.57 33.95 -23.85
C TYR A 302 15.38 34.16 -22.57
N ILE A 303 16.58 33.58 -22.47
CA ILE A 303 17.54 33.85 -21.38
C ILE A 303 18.00 35.31 -21.42
N ASP A 304 18.35 35.85 -22.59
CA ASP A 304 18.76 37.26 -22.74
C ASP A 304 17.66 38.22 -22.23
N VAL A 305 16.40 37.95 -22.59
CA VAL A 305 15.23 38.68 -22.06
C VAL A 305 15.06 38.49 -20.56
N ALA A 306 15.17 37.27 -20.04
CA ALA A 306 15.05 36.99 -18.61
C ALA A 306 16.14 37.70 -17.78
N VAL A 307 17.36 37.80 -18.30
CA VAL A 307 18.47 38.55 -17.70
C VAL A 307 18.19 40.05 -17.72
N LEU A 308 17.66 40.60 -18.81
CA LEU A 308 17.28 42.03 -18.91
C LEU A 308 16.18 42.42 -17.90
N TYR A 309 15.31 41.49 -17.52
CA TYR A 309 14.24 41.69 -16.52
C TYR A 309 14.56 41.07 -15.14
N LYS A 310 15.82 40.69 -14.86
CA LYS A 310 16.22 40.12 -13.55
C LYS A 310 15.99 41.15 -12.44
N GLY A 311 15.04 40.87 -11.54
CA GLY A 311 14.64 41.75 -10.44
C GLY A 311 13.47 42.70 -10.75
N ASP A 312 12.98 42.72 -11.99
CA ASP A 312 11.95 43.67 -12.46
C ASP A 312 10.50 43.19 -12.18
N GLY A 313 10.32 42.36 -11.14
CA GLY A 313 9.02 41.81 -10.73
C GLY A 313 8.43 40.77 -11.70
N VAL A 314 9.26 40.14 -12.53
CA VAL A 314 8.87 39.08 -13.48
C VAL A 314 9.76 37.86 -13.27
N SER A 315 9.17 36.67 -13.28
CA SER A 315 9.88 35.39 -13.27
C SER A 315 9.65 34.64 -14.58
N PHE A 316 10.64 33.88 -15.06
CA PHE A 316 10.61 33.20 -16.35
C PHE A 316 10.65 31.68 -16.21
N LEU A 317 9.78 31.00 -16.97
CA LEU A 317 9.74 29.55 -17.12
C LEU A 317 9.79 29.20 -18.61
N LEU A 318 10.61 28.21 -18.97
CA LEU A 318 10.73 27.63 -20.31
C LEU A 318 10.31 26.16 -20.21
N GLY A 319 9.19 25.82 -20.83
CA GLY A 319 8.58 24.50 -20.75
C GLY A 319 8.58 23.76 -22.07
N ASP A 320 8.71 22.44 -22.01
CA ASP A 320 8.50 21.57 -23.16
C ASP A 320 7.00 21.37 -23.41
N VAL A 321 6.59 21.39 -24.67
CA VAL A 321 5.18 21.17 -25.06
C VAL A 321 4.73 19.76 -24.69
N GLU A 322 5.59 18.75 -24.82
CA GLU A 322 5.25 17.34 -24.51
C GLU A 322 5.02 17.11 -23.00
N ALA A 323 5.72 17.84 -22.14
CA ALA A 323 5.52 17.79 -20.69
C ALA A 323 4.31 18.63 -20.21
N ALA A 324 3.86 19.59 -21.02
CA ALA A 324 2.98 20.68 -20.60
C ALA A 324 1.49 20.52 -20.97
N GLU A 325 1.04 19.35 -21.42
CA GLU A 325 -0.34 19.08 -21.86
C GLU A 325 -1.41 19.65 -20.90
N GLY A 326 -1.23 19.51 -19.59
CA GLY A 326 -2.15 20.02 -18.56
C GLY A 326 -2.18 21.55 -18.44
N ALA A 327 -1.09 22.24 -18.77
CA ALA A 327 -1.11 23.70 -18.90
C ALA A 327 -1.86 24.14 -20.17
N PHE A 328 -1.65 23.45 -21.30
CA PHE A 328 -2.40 23.75 -22.52
C PHE A 328 -3.92 23.62 -22.28
N GLU A 329 -4.37 22.54 -21.63
CA GLU A 329 -5.77 22.39 -21.21
C GLU A 329 -6.25 23.51 -20.26
N TYR A 330 -5.46 23.84 -19.24
CA TYR A 330 -5.78 24.91 -18.28
C TYR A 330 -5.95 26.27 -18.96
N PHE A 331 -5.04 26.62 -19.89
CA PHE A 331 -5.08 27.88 -20.64
C PHE A 331 -6.06 27.87 -21.82
N GLY A 332 -6.70 26.73 -22.14
CA GLY A 332 -7.58 26.61 -23.30
C GLY A 332 -6.85 26.66 -24.64
N LEU A 333 -5.60 26.21 -24.66
CA LEU A 333 -4.73 26.19 -25.82
C LEU A 333 -4.57 24.76 -26.35
N LYS A 334 -4.17 24.65 -27.61
CA LYS A 334 -3.78 23.39 -28.24
C LYS A 334 -2.28 23.34 -28.53
N PRO A 335 -1.63 22.16 -28.46
CA PRO A 335 -0.19 22.03 -28.71
C PRO A 335 0.28 22.62 -30.04
N GLU A 336 -0.56 22.62 -31.08
CA GLU A 336 -0.21 23.16 -32.40
C GLU A 336 -0.05 24.69 -32.40
N GLN A 337 -0.48 25.39 -31.34
CA GLN A 337 -0.29 26.83 -31.16
C GLN A 337 1.09 27.20 -30.61
N ALA A 338 1.92 26.21 -30.25
CA ALA A 338 3.32 26.41 -29.94
C ALA A 338 4.12 26.88 -31.18
N PRO A 339 5.25 27.61 -31.02
CA PRO A 339 5.74 28.26 -29.80
C PRO A 339 4.72 29.23 -29.19
N VAL A 340 4.48 29.15 -27.88
CA VAL A 340 3.48 30.01 -27.20
C VAL A 340 4.07 30.67 -25.97
N ILE A 341 3.90 31.99 -25.88
CA ILE A 341 4.26 32.77 -24.69
C ILE A 341 2.99 33.21 -23.95
N ILE A 342 3.04 33.03 -22.63
CA ILE A 342 1.98 33.33 -21.68
C ILE A 342 2.57 34.24 -20.61
N ILE A 343 1.87 35.32 -20.28
CA ILE A 343 2.15 36.13 -19.09
C ILE A 343 0.95 36.01 -18.16
N MET A 344 1.19 35.64 -16.90
CA MET A 344 0.21 35.76 -15.81
C MET A 344 0.62 36.92 -14.92
N ASP A 345 -0.21 37.96 -14.83
CA ASP A 345 0.05 39.08 -13.92
C ASP A 345 -0.38 38.80 -12.48
N THR A 346 -0.04 39.71 -11.57
CA THR A 346 -0.32 39.61 -10.14
C THR A 346 -1.80 39.74 -9.77
N ASP A 347 -2.69 40.05 -10.73
CA ASP A 347 -4.15 40.11 -10.58
C ASP A 347 -4.85 38.87 -11.19
N ASP A 348 -4.08 37.81 -11.46
CA ASP A 348 -4.49 36.59 -12.16
C ASP A 348 -5.14 36.91 -13.53
N GLN A 349 -4.56 37.84 -14.30
CA GLN A 349 -4.90 38.05 -15.71
C GLN A 349 -3.86 37.38 -16.61
N LYS A 350 -4.35 36.69 -17.64
CA LYS A 350 -3.56 35.88 -18.57
C LYS A 350 -3.40 36.66 -19.87
N TYR A 351 -2.20 36.76 -20.43
CA TYR A 351 -1.95 37.36 -21.74
C TYR A 351 -1.21 36.33 -22.59
N ILE A 352 -1.79 35.91 -23.71
CA ILE A 352 -1.32 34.76 -24.48
C ILE A 352 -1.02 35.17 -25.92
N LYS A 353 0.10 34.69 -26.46
CA LYS A 353 0.47 34.81 -27.87
C LYS A 353 1.06 33.49 -28.36
N GLY A 354 0.26 32.73 -29.12
CA GLY A 354 0.72 31.56 -29.87
C GLY A 354 1.48 31.94 -31.14
N HIS A 355 2.16 30.95 -31.73
CA HIS A 355 3.09 31.09 -32.86
C HIS A 355 4.04 32.30 -32.70
N VAL A 356 4.68 32.41 -31.52
CA VAL A 356 5.58 33.52 -31.22
C VAL A 356 6.95 33.31 -31.85
N GLU A 357 7.37 34.24 -32.72
CA GLU A 357 8.75 34.25 -33.24
C GLU A 357 9.76 34.66 -32.16
N PRO A 358 11.02 34.14 -32.17
CA PRO A 358 12.00 34.42 -31.11
C PRO A 358 12.29 35.91 -30.89
N ASP A 359 12.32 36.72 -31.95
CA ASP A 359 12.55 38.17 -31.84
C ASP A 359 11.33 38.96 -31.35
N ALA A 360 10.14 38.33 -31.33
CA ALA A 360 8.91 38.96 -30.87
C ALA A 360 8.69 38.84 -29.35
N ILE A 361 9.52 38.06 -28.64
CA ILE A 361 9.47 37.84 -27.18
C ILE A 361 9.66 39.16 -26.42
N ALA A 362 10.77 39.86 -26.68
CA ALA A 362 11.10 41.10 -25.99
C ALA A 362 10.04 42.20 -26.21
N ALA A 363 9.49 42.28 -27.42
CA ALA A 363 8.40 43.19 -27.75
C ALA A 363 7.11 42.85 -26.97
N PHE A 364 6.77 41.57 -26.84
CA PHE A 364 5.58 41.12 -26.12
C PHE A 364 5.66 41.43 -24.61
N LEU A 365 6.80 41.18 -23.96
CA LEU A 365 6.99 41.57 -22.55
C LEU A 365 6.97 43.09 -22.36
N LYS A 366 7.53 43.85 -23.31
CA LYS A 366 7.46 45.31 -23.27
C LYS A 366 6.03 45.81 -23.40
N ASP A 367 5.25 45.29 -24.34
CA ASP A 367 3.85 45.70 -24.51
C ASP A 367 2.96 45.28 -23.32
N TYR A 368 3.31 44.20 -22.62
CA TYR A 368 2.73 43.85 -21.32
C TYR A 368 3.06 44.90 -20.24
N LYS A 369 4.35 45.23 -20.04
CA LYS A 369 4.80 46.23 -19.06
C LYS A 369 4.25 47.64 -19.34
N ASP A 370 4.08 47.98 -20.63
CA ASP A 370 3.46 49.23 -21.08
C ASP A 370 1.92 49.22 -20.94
N GLY A 371 1.30 48.12 -20.51
CA GLY A 371 -0.15 48.00 -20.30
C GLY A 371 -0.99 47.96 -21.60
N LYS A 372 -0.39 47.60 -22.74
CA LYS A 372 -1.03 47.63 -24.07
C LYS A 372 -1.75 46.32 -24.44
N LEU A 373 -1.37 45.20 -23.81
CA LEU A 373 -1.98 43.91 -24.10
C LEU A 373 -3.39 43.81 -23.51
N LYS A 374 -4.28 43.10 -24.20
CA LYS A 374 -5.59 42.74 -23.67
C LYS A 374 -5.51 41.37 -22.99
N PRO A 375 -6.15 41.19 -21.81
CA PRO A 375 -6.26 39.87 -21.20
C PRO A 375 -6.94 38.87 -22.14
N HIS A 376 -6.39 37.66 -22.20
CA HIS A 376 -7.02 36.49 -22.76
C HIS A 376 -8.17 36.04 -21.84
N VAL A 377 -9.23 35.52 -22.44
CA VAL A 377 -10.43 35.00 -21.77
C VAL A 377 -10.75 33.66 -22.42
N LYS A 378 -10.79 32.59 -21.63
CA LYS A 378 -11.15 31.25 -22.11
C LYS A 378 -12.62 31.22 -22.50
N SER A 379 -12.93 30.88 -23.74
CA SER A 379 -14.28 30.58 -24.23
C SER A 379 -14.21 29.35 -25.11
N GLU A 380 -15.22 28.50 -25.01
CA GLU A 380 -15.48 27.51 -26.06
C GLU A 380 -15.92 28.22 -27.36
N PRO A 381 -15.76 27.56 -28.53
CA PRO A 381 -16.32 28.03 -29.78
C PRO A 381 -17.84 28.23 -29.67
N ILE A 382 -18.36 29.30 -30.27
CA ILE A 382 -19.80 29.51 -30.37
C ILE A 382 -20.39 28.34 -31.17
N PRO A 383 -21.39 27.59 -30.65
CA PRO A 383 -21.98 26.45 -31.35
C PRO A 383 -22.55 26.85 -32.71
N GLU A 384 -22.20 26.10 -33.77
CA GLU A 384 -22.69 26.35 -35.13
C GLU A 384 -24.21 26.19 -35.26
N VAL A 385 -24.79 25.31 -34.43
CA VAL A 385 -26.23 25.08 -34.28
C VAL A 385 -26.55 25.10 -32.80
N ASN A 386 -27.59 25.84 -32.41
CA ASN A 386 -28.01 26.02 -31.01
C ASN A 386 -29.55 25.98 -30.92
N ASP A 387 -30.15 25.01 -31.61
CA ASP A 387 -31.60 24.94 -31.82
C ASP A 387 -32.34 24.13 -30.75
N GLU A 388 -31.62 23.33 -29.96
CA GLU A 388 -32.14 22.54 -28.82
C GLU A 388 -32.88 23.37 -27.75
N PRO A 389 -33.82 22.79 -26.97
CA PRO A 389 -34.56 23.52 -25.94
C PRO A 389 -33.67 24.19 -24.88
N VAL A 390 -32.62 23.50 -24.41
CA VAL A 390 -31.59 24.09 -23.52
C VAL A 390 -30.47 24.69 -24.36
N LYS A 391 -30.39 26.02 -24.41
CA LYS A 391 -29.38 26.72 -25.20
C LYS A 391 -27.99 26.63 -24.58
N VAL A 392 -27.01 26.23 -25.37
CA VAL A 392 -25.61 26.26 -24.94
C VAL A 392 -25.11 27.71 -24.96
N VAL A 393 -24.52 28.15 -23.86
CA VAL A 393 -23.93 29.48 -23.69
C VAL A 393 -22.45 29.31 -23.41
N VAL A 394 -21.62 29.87 -24.28
CA VAL A 394 -20.16 30.00 -24.10
C VAL A 394 -19.81 31.41 -23.61
N ARG A 395 -18.60 31.63 -23.10
CA ARG A 395 -18.21 32.94 -22.52
C ARG A 395 -18.36 34.11 -23.50
N ASP A 396 -18.10 33.91 -24.78
CA ASP A 396 -18.29 34.97 -25.79
C ASP A 396 -19.77 35.33 -25.97
N THR A 397 -20.68 34.36 -25.89
CA THR A 397 -22.15 34.59 -25.98
C THR A 397 -22.80 35.02 -24.66
N LEU A 398 -22.13 34.82 -23.52
CA LEU A 398 -22.70 35.00 -22.18
C LEU A 398 -23.30 36.39 -21.95
N GLN A 399 -22.67 37.44 -22.45
CA GLN A 399 -23.17 38.80 -22.28
C GLN A 399 -24.49 39.02 -23.02
N ASP A 400 -24.61 38.50 -24.24
CA ASP A 400 -25.76 38.77 -25.10
C ASP A 400 -26.92 37.79 -24.89
N MET A 401 -26.63 36.51 -24.65
CA MET A 401 -27.66 35.49 -24.39
C MET A 401 -28.22 35.55 -22.97
N VAL A 402 -27.46 36.04 -21.98
CA VAL A 402 -27.85 35.97 -20.56
C VAL A 402 -28.11 37.35 -19.95
N PHE A 403 -27.25 38.33 -20.19
CA PHE A 403 -27.37 39.64 -19.54
C PHE A 403 -28.09 40.71 -20.40
N ASN A 404 -27.99 40.63 -21.73
CA ASN A 404 -28.62 41.58 -22.66
C ASN A 404 -29.84 41.00 -23.41
N SER A 405 -30.21 39.74 -23.20
CA SER A 405 -31.22 39.04 -24.04
C SER A 405 -32.66 39.53 -23.89
N GLY A 406 -32.95 40.33 -22.86
CA GLY A 406 -34.29 40.82 -22.54
C GLY A 406 -35.24 39.74 -22.00
N LYS A 407 -34.77 38.50 -21.83
CA LYS A 407 -35.54 37.37 -21.29
C LYS A 407 -35.17 37.06 -19.84
N ASN A 408 -36.03 36.31 -19.15
CA ASN A 408 -35.72 35.69 -17.87
C ASN A 408 -34.91 34.41 -18.12
N VAL A 409 -33.61 34.45 -17.83
CA VAL A 409 -32.69 33.35 -18.17
C VAL A 409 -32.40 32.47 -16.95
N LEU A 410 -32.72 31.18 -17.06
CA LEU A 410 -32.24 30.14 -16.15
C LEU A 410 -30.99 29.50 -16.76
N LEU A 411 -29.82 29.77 -16.18
CA LEU A 411 -28.53 29.28 -16.65
C LEU A 411 -27.96 28.23 -15.68
N GLU A 412 -27.80 27.00 -16.14
CA GLU A 412 -26.99 25.99 -15.45
C GLU A 412 -25.49 26.27 -15.68
N PHE A 413 -24.70 26.22 -14.61
CA PHE A 413 -23.24 26.14 -14.67
C PHE A 413 -22.84 24.69 -14.38
N TYR A 414 -22.32 23.97 -15.37
CA TYR A 414 -22.03 22.54 -15.25
C TYR A 414 -20.57 22.19 -15.52
N ALA A 415 -20.21 20.93 -15.25
CA ALA A 415 -18.95 20.32 -15.65
C ALA A 415 -19.24 18.94 -16.30
N PRO A 416 -18.67 18.59 -17.47
CA PRO A 416 -19.05 17.40 -18.23
C PRO A 416 -18.85 16.07 -17.50
N TRP A 417 -17.95 16.02 -16.52
CA TRP A 417 -17.68 14.84 -15.70
C TRP A 417 -18.51 14.76 -14.40
N CYS A 418 -19.20 15.85 -14.00
CA CYS A 418 -19.92 15.90 -12.74
C CYS A 418 -21.18 15.02 -12.78
N GLY A 419 -21.24 13.99 -11.92
CA GLY A 419 -22.39 13.10 -11.80
C GLY A 419 -23.70 13.82 -11.45
N HIS A 420 -23.64 14.90 -10.65
CA HIS A 420 -24.83 15.70 -10.34
C HIS A 420 -25.35 16.47 -11.55
N CYS A 421 -24.47 17.05 -12.37
CA CYS A 421 -24.85 17.72 -13.62
C CYS A 421 -25.41 16.73 -14.64
N LYS A 422 -24.80 15.54 -14.78
CA LYS A 422 -25.33 14.47 -15.65
C LYS A 422 -26.74 14.02 -15.25
N ASN A 423 -27.03 13.99 -13.95
CA ASN A 423 -28.36 13.66 -13.44
C ASN A 423 -29.36 14.82 -13.56
N LEU A 424 -28.89 16.08 -13.56
CA LEU A 424 -29.73 17.26 -13.74
C LEU A 424 -30.05 17.54 -15.22
N ALA A 425 -29.14 17.23 -16.14
CA ALA A 425 -29.31 17.46 -17.58
C ALA A 425 -30.67 17.00 -18.16
N PRO A 426 -31.13 15.74 -17.99
CA PRO A 426 -32.43 15.33 -18.52
C PRO A 426 -33.61 16.09 -17.89
N ILE A 427 -33.51 16.46 -16.62
CA ILE A 427 -34.53 17.26 -15.91
C ILE A 427 -34.53 18.70 -16.45
N LEU A 428 -33.36 19.26 -16.77
CA LEU A 428 -33.25 20.59 -17.36
C LEU A 428 -33.79 20.62 -18.80
N ASP A 429 -33.59 19.54 -19.56
CA ASP A 429 -34.17 19.37 -20.90
C ASP A 429 -35.72 19.27 -20.80
N GLU A 430 -36.28 18.49 -19.86
CA GLU A 430 -37.73 18.46 -19.58
C GLU A 430 -38.29 19.83 -19.19
N VAL A 431 -37.59 20.57 -18.32
CA VAL A 431 -37.96 21.94 -17.93
C VAL A 431 -37.94 22.85 -19.16
N ALA A 432 -36.92 22.77 -20.01
CA ALA A 432 -36.82 23.60 -21.21
C ALA A 432 -37.97 23.35 -22.20
N VAL A 433 -38.34 22.08 -22.44
CA VAL A 433 -39.51 21.73 -23.25
C VAL A 433 -40.80 22.32 -22.63
N SER A 434 -40.94 22.29 -21.30
CA SER A 434 -42.13 22.84 -20.63
C SER A 434 -42.27 24.38 -20.75
N PHE A 435 -41.16 25.08 -21.00
CA PHE A 435 -41.12 26.54 -21.20
C PHE A 435 -40.90 26.97 -22.66
N GLU A 436 -40.79 26.05 -23.62
CA GLU A 436 -40.44 26.34 -25.02
C GLU A 436 -41.43 27.30 -25.71
N SER A 437 -42.72 27.21 -25.36
CA SER A 437 -43.75 28.13 -25.86
C SER A 437 -43.81 29.49 -25.17
N ASN A 438 -42.96 29.76 -24.16
CA ASN A 438 -42.94 31.01 -23.42
C ASN A 438 -41.87 31.97 -24.00
N PRO A 439 -42.26 33.08 -24.64
CA PRO A 439 -41.30 33.97 -25.29
C PRO A 439 -40.37 34.69 -24.30
N ASP A 440 -40.79 34.87 -23.04
CA ASP A 440 -40.11 35.66 -22.02
C ASP A 440 -39.10 34.87 -21.17
N VAL A 441 -38.95 33.56 -21.43
CA VAL A 441 -38.05 32.64 -20.70
C VAL A 441 -36.99 32.08 -21.64
N LEU A 442 -35.80 31.81 -21.09
CA LEU A 442 -34.71 31.13 -21.76
C LEU A 442 -34.07 30.14 -20.79
N ILE A 443 -34.04 28.85 -21.14
CA ILE A 443 -33.29 27.84 -20.39
C ILE A 443 -31.96 27.60 -21.12
N ALA A 444 -30.87 27.62 -20.37
CA ALA A 444 -29.52 27.58 -20.93
C ALA A 444 -28.54 26.82 -20.02
N LYS A 445 -27.42 26.38 -20.60
CA LYS A 445 -26.29 25.74 -19.89
C LYS A 445 -24.94 26.26 -20.37
N LEU A 446 -23.99 26.41 -19.45
CA LEU A 446 -22.61 26.82 -19.70
C LEU A 446 -21.65 25.86 -18.97
N ASP A 447 -20.66 25.34 -19.70
CA ASP A 447 -19.56 24.57 -19.10
C ASP A 447 -18.62 25.53 -18.35
N ALA A 448 -18.66 25.47 -17.02
CA ALA A 448 -17.88 26.34 -16.14
C ALA A 448 -16.40 25.94 -16.02
N THR A 449 -15.98 24.89 -16.73
CA THR A 449 -14.60 24.36 -16.77
C THR A 449 -13.90 24.72 -18.09
N ALA A 450 -14.69 24.85 -19.16
CA ALA A 450 -14.24 25.27 -20.48
C ALA A 450 -14.36 26.78 -20.74
N ASN A 451 -15.09 27.53 -19.89
CA ASN A 451 -15.36 28.97 -20.07
C ASN A 451 -15.02 29.80 -18.82
N ASP A 452 -14.21 30.87 -18.98
CA ASP A 452 -13.93 31.86 -17.92
C ASP A 452 -15.18 32.69 -17.59
N LEU A 453 -15.31 33.23 -16.37
CA LEU A 453 -16.48 34.05 -15.95
C LEU A 453 -16.13 35.50 -15.56
N PRO A 454 -17.00 36.51 -15.82
CA PRO A 454 -16.70 37.92 -15.54
C PRO A 454 -16.41 38.25 -14.06
N LYS A 455 -15.22 38.82 -13.77
CA LYS A 455 -14.74 39.10 -12.39
C LYS A 455 -15.66 40.05 -11.56
N GLU A 456 -16.50 40.91 -12.18
CA GLU A 456 -17.36 41.86 -11.44
C GLU A 456 -18.46 41.20 -10.58
N GLN A 457 -18.98 40.03 -10.98
CA GLN A 457 -20.10 39.40 -10.27
C GLN A 457 -19.69 38.67 -8.98
N LYS A 458 -18.44 38.16 -8.88
CA LYS A 458 -17.87 37.63 -7.61
C LYS A 458 -17.95 38.67 -6.45
N ARG A 459 -18.04 39.98 -6.76
CA ARG A 459 -18.15 41.09 -5.79
C ARG A 459 -19.58 41.51 -5.42
N ARG A 460 -20.61 41.26 -6.25
CA ARG A 460 -22.01 41.63 -5.93
C ARG A 460 -22.67 40.60 -5.01
N SER A 461 -22.53 39.31 -5.30
CA SER A 461 -23.13 38.22 -4.54
C SER A 461 -22.65 38.15 -3.08
N SER A 462 -21.38 38.49 -2.82
CA SER A 462 -20.77 38.50 -1.49
C SER A 462 -21.16 39.71 -0.62
N ASN A 463 -21.70 40.78 -1.21
CA ASN A 463 -22.19 41.95 -0.47
C ASN A 463 -23.68 41.82 -0.09
N LEU A 464 -24.47 41.09 -0.89
CA LEU A 464 -25.89 40.83 -0.59
C LEU A 464 -26.04 39.89 0.61
N SER A 465 -25.34 38.76 0.61
CA SER A 465 -25.31 37.79 1.72
C SER A 465 -24.86 38.42 3.05
N ARG A 466 -23.82 39.27 3.02
CA ARG A 466 -23.36 40.02 4.20
C ARG A 466 -24.41 40.98 4.77
N ARG A 467 -25.21 41.64 3.92
CA ARG A 467 -26.31 42.52 4.37
C ARG A 467 -27.43 41.72 5.04
N ILE A 468 -27.82 40.58 4.46
CA ILE A 468 -28.85 39.69 5.02
C ILE A 468 -28.39 39.13 6.39
N ALA A 469 -27.17 38.60 6.47
CA ALA A 469 -26.59 38.08 7.72
C ALA A 469 -26.51 39.17 8.83
N THR A 470 -26.15 40.40 8.47
CA THR A 470 -26.10 41.53 9.41
C THR A 470 -27.50 41.94 9.89
N SER A 471 -28.51 41.89 9.00
CA SER A 471 -29.90 42.18 9.35
C SER A 471 -30.46 41.16 10.35
N LEU A 472 -30.30 39.86 10.07
CA LEU A 472 -30.76 38.76 10.94
C LEU A 472 -30.17 38.83 12.35
N LEU A 473 -28.84 39.02 12.46
CA LEU A 473 -28.16 39.19 13.76
C LEU A 473 -28.60 40.46 14.51
N SER A 474 -29.08 41.49 13.79
CA SER A 474 -29.60 42.72 14.39
C SER A 474 -31.04 42.61 14.90
N GLN A 475 -31.76 41.54 14.57
CA GLN A 475 -33.16 41.32 14.99
C GLN A 475 -33.28 40.28 16.12
N THR A 476 -32.35 39.32 16.22
CA THR A 476 -32.42 38.21 17.18
C THR A 476 -31.74 38.44 18.53
N LEU A 477 -30.83 39.41 18.67
CA LEU A 477 -30.02 39.60 19.89
C LEU A 477 -30.35 40.87 20.67
N SER A 478 -30.48 40.76 22.00
CA SER A 478 -30.81 41.88 22.90
C SER A 478 -29.65 42.88 23.07
N LYS A 479 -29.98 44.15 23.42
CA LYS A 479 -29.00 45.26 23.50
C LYS A 479 -27.74 44.97 24.35
N PRO A 480 -27.81 44.36 25.55
CA PRO A 480 -26.61 44.15 26.39
C PRO A 480 -25.58 43.21 25.76
N ILE A 481 -26.02 42.22 24.99
CA ILE A 481 -25.17 41.21 24.37
C ILE A 481 -24.31 41.82 23.25
N ARG A 482 -24.82 42.83 22.54
CA ARG A 482 -24.12 43.49 21.42
C ARG A 482 -22.88 44.31 21.83
N GLN A 483 -22.73 44.64 23.11
CA GLN A 483 -21.63 45.51 23.59
C GLN A 483 -20.45 44.73 24.21
N ARG A 484 -20.53 43.40 24.36
CA ARG A 484 -19.50 42.61 25.08
C ARG A 484 -18.75 41.55 24.23
N MET A 485 -19.06 41.38 22.95
CA MET A 485 -18.40 40.38 22.10
C MET A 485 -18.13 40.89 20.67
N ASN A 486 -17.03 40.41 20.08
CA ASN A 486 -16.57 40.79 18.74
C ASN A 486 -17.08 39.77 17.69
N PHE A 487 -18.28 40.01 17.14
CA PHE A 487 -19.06 39.06 16.35
C PHE A 487 -18.57 38.78 14.90
N ARG A 488 -17.27 38.92 14.61
CA ARG A 488 -16.72 38.77 13.25
C ARG A 488 -16.97 37.35 12.69
N GLY A 489 -16.56 36.32 13.44
CA GLY A 489 -16.73 34.91 13.04
C GLY A 489 -18.20 34.50 12.88
N LEU A 490 -19.08 34.86 13.82
CA LEU A 490 -20.49 34.46 13.77
C LEU A 490 -21.23 35.04 12.55
N ARG A 491 -20.90 36.28 12.17
CA ARG A 491 -21.45 36.92 10.96
C ARG A 491 -20.94 36.24 9.68
N ASP A 492 -19.66 35.88 9.65
CA ASP A 492 -19.07 35.25 8.48
C ASP A 492 -19.56 33.79 8.32
N THR A 493 -19.80 33.04 9.42
CA THR A 493 -20.47 31.71 9.40
C THR A 493 -21.93 31.78 8.94
N LEU A 494 -22.70 32.78 9.40
CA LEU A 494 -24.09 32.95 8.97
C LEU A 494 -24.18 33.39 7.50
N CYS A 495 -23.24 34.22 7.05
CA CYS A 495 -23.07 34.60 5.64
C CYS A 495 -22.78 33.38 4.76
N TRP A 496 -21.88 32.49 5.20
CA TRP A 496 -21.57 31.24 4.51
C TRP A 496 -22.79 30.33 4.36
N ARG A 497 -23.57 30.11 5.43
CA ARG A 497 -24.81 29.30 5.35
C ARG A 497 -25.86 29.89 4.38
N ILE A 498 -26.01 31.21 4.35
CA ILE A 498 -26.90 31.90 3.39
C ILE A 498 -26.40 31.73 1.95
N GLN A 499 -25.09 31.68 1.71
CA GLN A 499 -24.52 31.48 0.37
C GLN A 499 -24.67 30.04 -0.13
N VAL A 500 -24.53 29.05 0.76
CA VAL A 500 -24.79 27.63 0.47
C VAL A 500 -26.26 27.42 0.09
N LEU A 501 -27.20 28.01 0.84
CA LEU A 501 -28.65 27.94 0.54
C LEU A 501 -29.06 28.64 -0.76
N LEU A 502 -28.25 29.56 -1.28
CA LEU A 502 -28.48 30.26 -2.55
C LEU A 502 -27.70 29.67 -3.73
N GLY A 503 -27.04 28.52 -3.57
CA GLY A 503 -26.28 27.86 -4.63
C GLY A 503 -25.03 28.62 -5.11
N ILE A 504 -24.59 29.65 -4.37
CA ILE A 504 -23.47 30.50 -4.80
C ILE A 504 -22.16 29.88 -4.33
N CYS A 505 -21.51 29.13 -5.22
CA CYS A 505 -20.27 28.41 -4.94
C CYS A 505 -19.13 29.38 -4.54
N TYR A 506 -18.80 29.40 -3.24
CA TYR A 506 -17.77 30.27 -2.69
C TYR A 506 -16.40 29.59 -2.76
N GLN A 507 -15.62 29.88 -3.81
CA GLN A 507 -14.18 29.66 -3.74
C GLN A 507 -13.56 30.63 -2.72
N ASP A 508 -12.90 30.04 -1.74
CA ASP A 508 -12.35 30.68 -0.55
C ASP A 508 -11.29 31.74 -0.86
N LYS A 509 -11.48 32.95 -0.33
CA LYS A 509 -10.50 34.04 -0.40
C LYS A 509 -9.41 33.90 0.65
N ARG A 510 -8.40 33.09 0.33
CA ARG A 510 -7.00 33.39 0.65
C ARG A 510 -6.25 33.61 -0.67
N GLN A 511 -5.35 34.59 -0.72
CA GLN A 511 -4.59 34.91 -1.93
C GLN A 511 -3.75 33.67 -2.35
N GLY A 512 -3.71 33.35 -3.66
CA GLY A 512 -2.85 32.29 -4.22
C GLY A 512 -3.53 31.08 -4.90
N LYS A 513 -4.86 30.90 -4.80
CA LYS A 513 -5.50 29.63 -5.22
C LYS A 513 -5.64 29.37 -6.74
N GLU A 514 -5.60 30.38 -7.62
CA GLU A 514 -5.57 30.13 -9.08
C GLU A 514 -4.17 29.69 -9.55
N MET A 515 -3.07 30.26 -9.01
CA MET A 515 -1.71 29.76 -9.27
C MET A 515 -1.50 28.32 -8.78
N ALA A 516 -2.05 27.95 -7.62
CA ALA A 516 -2.05 26.57 -7.15
C ALA A 516 -2.78 25.60 -8.12
N SER A 517 -3.79 26.08 -8.86
CA SER A 517 -4.47 25.27 -9.89
C SER A 517 -3.65 25.12 -11.17
N VAL A 518 -2.90 26.15 -11.58
CA VAL A 518 -1.91 26.07 -12.68
C VAL A 518 -0.81 25.06 -12.32
N GLN A 519 -0.25 25.20 -11.12
CA GLN A 519 0.75 24.29 -10.57
C GLN A 519 0.22 22.85 -10.51
N THR A 520 -1.03 22.64 -10.04
CA THR A 520 -1.66 21.31 -10.03
C THR A 520 -1.84 20.75 -11.44
N ALA A 521 -2.30 21.55 -12.41
CA ALA A 521 -2.47 21.11 -13.79
C ALA A 521 -1.14 20.70 -14.42
N LEU A 522 -0.09 21.52 -14.26
CA LEU A 522 1.28 21.23 -14.73
C LEU A 522 1.90 20.00 -14.05
N THR A 523 1.76 19.86 -12.73
CA THR A 523 2.37 18.75 -11.98
C THR A 523 1.60 17.44 -12.09
N SER A 524 0.30 17.46 -12.37
CA SER A 524 -0.54 16.25 -12.49
C SER A 524 -0.20 15.34 -13.67
N LEU A 525 0.53 15.85 -14.67
CA LEU A 525 0.86 15.15 -15.91
C LEU A 525 2.32 14.70 -16.02
N LEU A 526 3.23 15.33 -15.26
CA LEU A 526 4.61 14.87 -15.06
C LEU A 526 4.70 13.48 -14.41
N CYS A 527 3.60 12.97 -13.85
CA CYS A 527 3.48 11.60 -13.36
C CYS A 527 2.98 10.58 -14.41
N LYS A 528 2.80 10.94 -15.69
CA LYS A 528 2.13 10.08 -16.69
C LYS A 528 2.89 9.77 -17.98
N ASN A 529 3.69 10.68 -18.54
CA ASN A 529 4.29 10.47 -19.87
C ASN A 529 5.81 10.24 -19.83
N GLY A 530 6.21 8.97 -19.97
CA GLY A 530 7.61 8.54 -19.98
C GLY A 530 7.82 7.24 -20.78
N ASN A 531 7.18 7.11 -21.94
CA ASN A 531 7.30 5.93 -22.80
C ASN A 531 7.08 6.26 -24.29
N HIS A 532 8.13 6.69 -24.99
CA HIS A 532 8.42 6.31 -26.38
C HIS A 532 9.82 6.75 -26.80
N HIS A 533 10.62 5.83 -27.35
CA HIS A 533 11.85 6.15 -28.08
C HIS A 533 11.92 5.29 -29.35
N PRO A 534 12.09 5.90 -30.55
CA PRO A 534 12.47 5.17 -31.74
C PRO A 534 13.98 4.89 -31.78
N GLN A 535 14.36 3.86 -32.54
CA GLN A 535 15.72 3.32 -32.63
C GLN A 535 16.70 4.24 -33.37
N LEU A 536 18.00 4.13 -33.07
CA LEU A 536 19.10 4.28 -34.05
C LEU A 536 20.38 3.56 -33.60
N ASN A 537 21.29 3.28 -34.55
CA ASN A 537 22.34 2.25 -34.47
C ASN A 537 23.79 2.79 -34.46
N PHE A 538 24.72 1.96 -33.96
CA PHE A 538 26.20 1.99 -34.17
C PHE A 538 26.95 3.23 -33.58
N SER A 539 28.25 3.21 -33.23
CA SER A 539 29.35 2.23 -33.43
C SER A 539 30.48 2.32 -32.37
N SER A 540 31.07 1.17 -32.02
CA SER A 540 32.52 0.88 -31.79
C SER A 540 33.48 1.76 -30.94
N SER A 541 34.21 1.04 -30.07
CA SER A 541 35.68 1.02 -29.87
C SER A 541 36.43 1.98 -28.90
N SER A 542 36.95 1.36 -27.83
CA SER A 542 38.33 1.43 -27.28
C SER A 542 38.92 2.77 -26.77
N PHE A 543 39.40 2.80 -25.51
CA PHE A 543 40.81 2.52 -25.14
C PHE A 543 41.07 2.60 -23.61
N LEU A 544 41.94 1.74 -23.08
CA LEU A 544 42.65 1.88 -21.79
C LEU A 544 44.13 2.20 -22.10
N PRO A 545 44.85 2.96 -21.25
CA PRO A 545 45.56 2.41 -20.07
C PRO A 545 45.43 3.32 -18.83
N GLY A 546 45.77 2.96 -17.59
CA GLY A 546 46.57 1.82 -17.09
C GLY A 546 47.83 2.34 -16.37
N PHE A 547 47.89 2.24 -15.04
CA PHE A 547 49.11 2.41 -14.25
C PHE A 547 49.04 1.60 -12.95
N ASP A 548 50.17 1.03 -12.56
CA ASP A 548 50.40 0.16 -11.39
C ASP A 548 51.72 0.59 -10.74
N LEU A 549 51.90 0.30 -9.44
CA LEU A 549 53.17 -0.08 -8.77
C LEU A 549 53.07 0.03 -7.22
N THR A 550 52.77 -1.12 -6.61
CA THR A 550 53.50 -1.74 -5.48
C THR A 550 54.14 -0.90 -4.34
N GLY A 551 53.82 -1.27 -3.10
CA GLY A 551 54.66 -1.03 -1.91
C GLY A 551 54.35 -1.99 -0.76
N GLN A 552 55.20 -3.00 -0.51
CA GLN A 552 55.09 -3.91 0.64
C GLN A 552 55.81 -3.32 1.88
N VAL A 553 55.42 -3.75 3.10
CA VAL A 553 56.32 -4.43 4.08
C VAL A 553 55.60 -4.86 5.39
N ALA A 554 55.80 -6.14 5.73
CA ALA A 554 55.82 -6.83 7.04
C ALA A 554 54.87 -6.45 8.22
N VAL A 555 53.87 -7.31 8.42
CA VAL A 555 53.70 -8.23 9.57
C VAL A 555 54.48 -7.92 10.87
N THR A 556 53.77 -7.85 12.00
CA THR A 556 54.26 -8.40 13.28
C THR A 556 53.15 -9.16 14.01
N ARG A 557 53.41 -10.41 14.41
CA ARG A 557 52.50 -11.23 15.23
C ARG A 557 52.78 -11.00 16.72
N LYS A 558 51.73 -11.06 17.56
CA LYS A 558 51.81 -11.80 18.83
C LYS A 558 50.50 -12.51 19.14
N ARG A 559 50.60 -13.83 19.34
CA ARG A 559 49.70 -14.65 20.18
C ARG A 559 49.91 -14.20 21.65
N GLU A 560 49.13 -14.60 22.66
CA GLU A 560 48.66 -15.97 22.93
C GLU A 560 47.64 -15.98 24.09
N THR A 561 46.57 -16.80 23.97
CA THR A 561 45.90 -17.60 25.05
C THR A 561 45.36 -16.97 26.34
N CYS A 562 44.42 -17.58 27.08
CA CYS A 562 43.28 -18.51 26.81
C CYS A 562 42.58 -18.80 28.17
N LEU A 563 41.35 -19.35 28.12
CA LEU A 563 40.65 -20.22 29.10
C LEU A 563 39.44 -19.67 29.86
N ASN A 564 38.33 -20.41 29.66
CA ASN A 564 37.17 -20.64 30.54
C ASN A 564 36.22 -19.43 30.75
N ALA A 565 34.88 -19.57 30.72
CA ALA A 565 34.01 -20.76 30.77
C ALA A 565 32.66 -20.53 30.04
N PHE A 566 31.93 -21.63 29.77
CA PHE A 566 30.46 -21.83 29.72
C PHE A 566 29.53 -20.58 29.83
N SER A 567 28.40 -20.44 29.13
CA SER A 567 27.64 -21.35 28.23
C SER A 567 26.52 -20.58 27.50
N SER A 568 25.88 -21.19 26.49
CA SER A 568 24.59 -20.78 25.88
C SER A 568 23.40 -20.87 26.89
N PRO A 569 22.11 -20.60 26.56
CA PRO A 569 21.50 -20.19 25.27
C PRO A 569 20.34 -19.13 25.32
N ARG A 570 19.74 -18.85 24.14
CA ARG A 570 18.31 -18.55 23.78
C ARG A 570 17.38 -17.72 24.72
N ALA A 571 16.64 -16.77 24.10
CA ALA A 571 15.61 -15.79 24.57
C ALA A 571 14.32 -16.33 25.31
N THR A 572 13.09 -15.72 25.35
CA THR A 572 11.94 -16.04 24.40
C THR A 572 10.38 -15.92 24.89
N LEU A 573 9.36 -16.22 23.99
CA LEU A 573 7.83 -16.22 23.67
C LEU A 573 6.67 -15.25 24.04
N THR A 574 6.01 -14.65 23.03
CA THR A 574 5.07 -13.50 22.93
C THR A 574 3.98 -13.20 23.97
N PHE A 575 3.66 -11.90 24.02
CA PHE A 575 2.41 -11.32 24.46
C PHE A 575 1.25 -11.84 23.56
N ASP A 576 0.32 -12.70 24.06
CA ASP A 576 -1.17 -12.52 23.97
C ASP A 576 -2.07 -13.52 24.73
N PRO A 577 -3.01 -13.04 25.59
CA PRO A 577 -4.44 -13.26 25.30
C PRO A 577 -5.42 -12.12 25.72
N PRO A 578 -6.63 -12.07 25.12
CA PRO A 578 -7.80 -11.46 25.75
C PRO A 578 -9.06 -12.36 25.75
N SER A 579 -9.25 -13.11 26.83
CA SER A 579 -10.57 -13.27 27.48
C SER A 579 -10.30 -13.34 28.99
N THR A 580 -11.23 -12.89 29.84
CA THR A 580 -10.94 -12.56 31.25
C THR A 580 -10.50 -13.76 32.10
N ASN A 581 -9.20 -14.02 32.08
CA ASN A 581 -8.42 -14.88 32.95
C ASN A 581 -6.98 -14.36 32.88
N ASN A 582 -6.46 -13.81 33.98
CA ASN A 582 -5.10 -13.28 34.02
C ASN A 582 -4.08 -14.38 33.68
N LYS A 583 -3.51 -14.32 32.47
CA LYS A 583 -2.26 -14.97 32.14
C LYS A 583 -1.40 -14.02 31.32
N GLU A 584 -0.20 -13.82 31.84
CA GLU A 584 0.82 -12.95 31.29
C GLU A 584 1.29 -13.43 29.91
N LYS A 585 2.06 -12.53 29.33
CA LYS A 585 2.23 -12.29 27.92
C LYS A 585 3.77 -12.09 27.80
N THR A 586 4.50 -12.88 26.99
CA THR A 586 5.98 -13.10 27.14
C THR A 586 6.80 -12.68 25.84
N ARG A 587 8.01 -13.18 25.45
CA ARG A 587 8.92 -12.64 24.34
C ARG A 587 8.91 -13.24 22.87
N PRO A 588 9.89 -13.99 22.25
CA PRO A 588 9.58 -14.94 21.11
C PRO A 588 10.25 -16.37 21.19
N LYS A 589 9.55 -17.51 21.44
CA LYS A 589 10.12 -18.90 21.69
C LYS A 589 10.46 -19.56 20.39
N HIS A 590 11.70 -19.32 19.96
CA HIS A 590 12.58 -20.42 19.60
C HIS A 590 12.25 -21.66 20.45
N THR A 591 11.92 -22.74 19.77
CA THR A 591 11.61 -24.04 20.36
C THR A 591 12.72 -24.45 21.34
N VAL A 592 12.34 -24.77 22.57
CA VAL A 592 13.28 -25.11 23.65
C VAL A 592 13.82 -26.53 23.45
N ASP A 593 12.92 -27.49 23.25
CA ASP A 593 13.23 -28.86 22.82
C ASP A 593 12.52 -29.15 21.49
N PRO A 594 13.24 -29.33 20.37
CA PRO A 594 12.62 -29.62 19.07
C PRO A 594 11.88 -30.97 19.04
N ASN A 595 12.06 -31.84 20.04
CA ASN A 595 11.33 -33.11 20.16
C ASN A 595 10.03 -32.99 20.98
N ALA A 596 9.80 -31.86 21.66
CA ALA A 596 8.59 -31.58 22.41
C ALA A 596 8.19 -30.08 22.34
N PRO A 597 7.76 -29.57 21.18
CA PRO A 597 7.33 -28.19 21.01
C PRO A 597 6.01 -27.90 21.75
N ASP A 598 5.81 -26.67 22.25
CA ASP A 598 4.60 -26.28 23.01
C ASP A 598 3.52 -25.71 22.08
N PHE A 599 2.77 -26.60 21.41
CA PHE A 599 1.83 -26.21 20.35
C PHE A 599 0.63 -25.39 20.85
N LEU A 600 0.39 -24.25 20.21
CA LEU A 600 -0.76 -23.38 20.48
C LEU A 600 -2.05 -23.94 19.86
N PRO A 601 -3.20 -23.82 20.54
CA PRO A 601 -4.49 -24.21 19.98
C PRO A 601 -4.93 -23.22 18.89
N LEU A 602 -5.51 -23.76 17.81
CA LEU A 602 -6.12 -22.97 16.73
C LEU A 602 -7.58 -22.61 17.04
N PRO A 603 -8.09 -21.53 16.42
CA PRO A 603 -9.53 -21.34 16.25
C PRO A 603 -10.14 -22.59 15.59
N SER A 604 -11.30 -23.02 16.10
CA SER A 604 -11.96 -24.20 15.57
C SER A 604 -12.55 -23.96 14.19
N PHE A 605 -12.74 -25.04 13.42
CA PHE A 605 -13.42 -25.02 12.12
C PHE A 605 -14.77 -24.28 12.14
N LYS A 606 -15.52 -24.33 13.25
CA LYS A 606 -16.81 -23.65 13.40
C LYS A 606 -16.68 -22.15 13.65
N GLU A 607 -15.58 -21.70 14.24
CA GLU A 607 -15.28 -20.27 14.42
C GLU A 607 -14.80 -19.66 13.10
N CYS A 608 -13.99 -20.39 12.32
CA CYS A 608 -13.61 -19.98 10.97
C CYS A 608 -14.79 -20.00 9.98
N PHE A 609 -15.60 -21.07 10.03
CA PHE A 609 -16.69 -21.32 9.08
C PHE A 609 -18.02 -21.56 9.82
N PRO A 610 -18.67 -20.50 10.34
CA PRO A 610 -20.03 -20.57 10.86
C PRO A 610 -20.98 -21.19 9.82
N LYS A 611 -22.00 -21.89 10.32
CA LYS A 611 -22.97 -22.69 9.53
C LYS A 611 -22.35 -23.76 8.61
N SER A 612 -21.07 -24.12 8.78
CA SER A 612 -20.44 -25.20 8.00
C SER A 612 -20.18 -26.46 8.82
N SER A 613 -20.24 -27.63 8.17
CA SER A 613 -19.72 -28.90 8.67
C SER A 613 -18.67 -29.49 7.71
N LYS A 614 -17.72 -30.24 8.26
CA LYS A 614 -16.80 -31.08 7.48
C LYS A 614 -17.47 -32.42 7.24
N GLU A 615 -17.62 -32.79 5.98
CA GLU A 615 -18.30 -34.00 5.52
C GLU A 615 -17.34 -34.85 4.67
N TYR A 616 -17.73 -36.08 4.38
CA TYR A 616 -16.93 -37.02 3.58
C TYR A 616 -17.80 -37.73 2.55
N SER A 617 -17.33 -37.79 1.31
CA SER A 617 -17.86 -38.69 0.29
C SER A 617 -17.13 -40.03 0.40
N GLU A 618 -17.88 -41.12 0.60
CA GLU A 618 -17.30 -42.47 0.62
C GLU A 618 -17.30 -43.06 -0.78
N VAL A 619 -16.11 -43.40 -1.28
CA VAL A 619 -15.91 -43.98 -2.62
C VAL A 619 -15.12 -45.28 -2.48
N THR A 620 -15.63 -46.37 -3.02
CA THR A 620 -14.91 -47.66 -3.03
C THR A 620 -13.99 -47.73 -4.24
N HIS A 621 -12.70 -47.94 -4.02
CA HIS A 621 -11.75 -48.19 -5.10
C HIS A 621 -11.89 -49.63 -5.61
N GLU A 622 -12.36 -49.79 -6.85
CA GLU A 622 -12.83 -51.08 -7.38
C GLU A 622 -11.79 -52.20 -7.34
N GLU A 623 -10.52 -51.91 -7.69
CA GLU A 623 -9.45 -52.93 -7.76
C GLU A 623 -8.99 -53.44 -6.38
N THR A 624 -9.22 -52.66 -5.32
CA THR A 624 -8.69 -52.95 -3.97
C THR A 624 -9.77 -53.21 -2.93
N GLY A 625 -11.01 -52.75 -3.17
CA GLY A 625 -12.07 -52.70 -2.16
C GLY A 625 -11.83 -51.67 -1.06
N HIS A 626 -10.77 -50.84 -1.14
CA HIS A 626 -10.50 -49.80 -0.15
C HIS A 626 -11.61 -48.73 -0.19
N VAL A 627 -12.18 -48.39 0.97
CA VAL A 627 -13.15 -47.29 1.10
C VAL A 627 -12.39 -46.00 1.38
N LEU A 628 -12.43 -45.10 0.40
CA LEU A 628 -11.81 -43.78 0.43
C LEU A 628 -12.80 -42.78 1.03
N LYS A 629 -12.35 -41.94 1.97
CA LYS A 629 -13.17 -40.88 2.57
C LYS A 629 -12.67 -39.52 2.07
N VAL A 630 -13.36 -38.96 1.09
CA VAL A 630 -12.94 -37.74 0.39
C VAL A 630 -13.63 -36.52 1.00
N PRO A 631 -12.88 -35.57 1.60
CA PRO A 631 -13.45 -34.48 2.38
C PRO A 631 -14.05 -33.39 1.49
N PHE A 632 -15.13 -32.80 1.99
CA PHE A 632 -15.68 -31.54 1.50
C PHE A 632 -16.31 -30.75 2.65
N ARG A 633 -16.53 -29.45 2.47
CA ARG A 633 -17.22 -28.60 3.43
C ARG A 633 -18.66 -28.39 2.97
N ARG A 634 -19.62 -28.73 3.83
CA ARG A 634 -21.04 -28.48 3.61
C ARG A 634 -21.47 -27.21 4.33
N ILE A 635 -22.03 -26.26 3.59
CA ILE A 635 -22.53 -24.98 4.09
C ILE A 635 -24.06 -25.08 4.17
N HIS A 636 -24.59 -24.97 5.39
CA HIS A 636 -26.03 -25.14 5.66
C HIS A 636 -26.78 -23.82 5.46
N LEU A 637 -27.56 -23.73 4.39
CA LEU A 637 -28.33 -22.52 4.05
C LEU A 637 -29.67 -22.47 4.79
N SER A 638 -30.34 -21.32 4.74
CA SER A 638 -31.67 -21.08 5.31
C SER A 638 -32.74 -20.96 4.22
N GLY A 639 -34.02 -21.10 4.61
CA GLY A 639 -35.14 -21.24 3.68
C GLY A 639 -35.23 -22.67 3.14
N ASP A 640 -35.87 -22.83 1.97
CA ASP A 640 -35.97 -24.11 1.26
C ASP A 640 -34.73 -24.40 0.38
N GLU A 641 -33.64 -23.65 0.58
CA GLU A 641 -32.40 -23.82 -0.19
C GLU A 641 -31.67 -25.12 0.18
N PRO A 642 -31.14 -25.87 -0.81
CA PRO A 642 -30.23 -26.96 -0.51
C PRO A 642 -28.94 -26.44 0.14
N HIS A 643 -28.24 -27.32 0.85
CA HIS A 643 -26.88 -27.03 1.30
C HIS A 643 -25.93 -26.84 0.12
N PHE A 644 -24.83 -26.10 0.34
CA PHE A 644 -23.78 -25.92 -0.67
C PHE A 644 -22.52 -26.69 -0.27
N ASP A 645 -22.06 -27.59 -1.13
CA ASP A 645 -20.87 -28.42 -0.91
C ASP A 645 -19.66 -27.84 -1.66
N THR A 646 -18.67 -27.35 -0.92
CA THR A 646 -17.43 -26.76 -1.44
C THR A 646 -16.19 -27.59 -1.11
N TYR A 647 -15.10 -27.37 -1.85
CA TYR A 647 -13.81 -28.03 -1.64
C TYR A 647 -13.23 -27.65 -0.26
N ASP A 648 -12.55 -28.60 0.40
CA ASP A 648 -12.00 -28.39 1.73
C ASP A 648 -10.59 -28.98 1.85
N THR A 649 -9.64 -28.13 2.26
CA THR A 649 -8.21 -28.41 2.47
C THR A 649 -7.82 -28.48 3.94
N SER A 650 -8.74 -28.18 4.86
CA SER A 650 -8.45 -28.02 6.30
C SER A 650 -7.93 -29.29 7.00
N GLY A 651 -8.04 -30.46 6.38
CA GLY A 651 -7.66 -31.74 6.98
C GLY A 651 -8.47 -32.11 8.23
N PRO A 652 -8.07 -33.18 8.94
CA PRO A 652 -8.70 -33.59 10.19
C PRO A 652 -8.54 -32.55 11.31
N GLN A 653 -9.65 -32.23 11.98
CA GLN A 653 -9.73 -31.16 12.98
C GLN A 653 -9.65 -31.70 14.42
N GLY A 654 -9.12 -30.90 15.35
CA GLY A 654 -9.06 -31.25 16.78
C GLY A 654 -8.03 -32.34 17.13
N VAL A 655 -7.07 -32.61 16.25
CA VAL A 655 -5.98 -33.57 16.49
C VAL A 655 -4.86 -32.88 17.29
N ASN A 656 -4.33 -33.56 18.32
CA ASN A 656 -3.15 -33.09 19.05
C ASN A 656 -1.90 -33.26 18.17
N PRO A 657 -1.13 -32.20 17.86
CA PRO A 657 0.00 -32.29 16.93
C PRO A 657 1.13 -33.24 17.37
N HIS A 658 1.24 -33.56 18.67
CA HIS A 658 2.19 -34.55 19.18
C HIS A 658 1.89 -35.99 18.72
N ASN A 659 0.64 -36.29 18.34
CA ASN A 659 0.25 -37.61 17.84
C ASN A 659 0.43 -37.75 16.32
N GLY A 660 0.53 -36.62 15.60
CA GLY A 660 0.38 -36.56 14.15
C GLY A 660 -1.05 -36.85 13.68
N LEU A 661 -1.28 -36.64 12.38
CA LEU A 661 -2.55 -36.96 11.72
C LEU A 661 -2.72 -38.47 11.47
N PRO A 662 -3.96 -38.96 11.29
CA PRO A 662 -4.22 -40.33 10.88
C PRO A 662 -3.54 -40.68 9.55
N LYS A 663 -2.77 -41.77 9.54
CA LYS A 663 -1.98 -42.23 8.38
C LYS A 663 -2.85 -42.95 7.33
N LEU A 664 -3.84 -42.24 6.78
CA LEU A 664 -4.94 -42.77 5.98
C LEU A 664 -4.50 -43.55 4.72
N ARG A 665 -3.40 -43.15 4.06
CA ARG A 665 -2.92 -43.80 2.82
C ARG A 665 -2.11 -45.09 3.08
N LYS A 666 -1.80 -45.39 4.35
CA LYS A 666 -0.83 -46.44 4.73
C LYS A 666 -1.14 -47.82 4.14
N GLU A 667 -2.41 -48.20 4.09
CA GLU A 667 -2.81 -49.52 3.57
C GLU A 667 -2.67 -49.63 2.05
N TRP A 668 -2.98 -48.54 1.33
CA TRP A 668 -2.87 -48.43 -0.13
C TRP A 668 -1.40 -48.58 -0.56
N ILE A 669 -0.51 -47.84 0.11
CA ILE A 669 0.94 -47.89 -0.09
C ILE A 669 1.48 -49.29 0.23
N ASN A 670 1.16 -49.84 1.40
CA ASN A 670 1.60 -51.18 1.80
C ASN A 670 1.14 -52.29 0.83
N ARG A 671 -0.04 -52.15 0.21
CA ARG A 671 -0.52 -53.09 -0.81
C ARG A 671 0.37 -53.01 -2.06
N ARG A 672 0.61 -51.80 -2.58
CA ARG A 672 1.41 -51.60 -3.80
C ARG A 672 2.88 -52.01 -3.61
N GLU A 673 3.47 -51.74 -2.44
CA GLU A 673 4.82 -52.23 -2.12
C GLU A 673 4.89 -53.76 -2.06
N LYS A 674 3.87 -54.45 -1.53
CA LYS A 674 3.80 -55.92 -1.54
C LYS A 674 3.61 -56.52 -2.94
N LEU A 675 2.99 -55.80 -3.88
CA LEU A 675 2.84 -56.26 -5.27
C LEU A 675 4.15 -56.18 -6.07
N GLY A 676 5.12 -55.36 -5.64
CA GLY A 676 6.47 -55.33 -6.20
C GLY A 676 6.57 -54.68 -7.58
N GLY A 677 6.46 -53.35 -7.64
CA GLY A 677 6.70 -52.57 -8.86
C GLY A 677 8.19 -52.17 -9.04
N PRO A 678 8.65 -51.93 -10.29
CA PRO A 678 9.99 -51.39 -10.57
C PRO A 678 10.10 -49.88 -10.29
N ARG A 679 8.96 -49.19 -10.19
CA ARG A 679 8.77 -47.74 -10.02
C ARG A 679 7.54 -47.53 -9.14
N PHE A 680 7.50 -46.44 -8.37
CA PHE A 680 6.42 -46.20 -7.39
C PHE A 680 5.54 -44.99 -7.71
N THR A 681 5.76 -44.31 -8.83
CA THR A 681 5.13 -43.01 -9.11
C THR A 681 3.71 -43.11 -9.67
N GLN A 682 2.88 -42.08 -9.44
CA GLN A 682 1.54 -42.02 -10.04
C GLN A 682 1.62 -41.98 -11.58
N MET A 683 2.62 -41.32 -12.17
CA MET A 683 2.84 -41.34 -13.62
C MET A 683 3.18 -42.75 -14.14
N TYR A 684 3.98 -43.53 -13.42
CA TYR A 684 4.27 -44.91 -13.80
C TYR A 684 2.98 -45.76 -13.83
N TYR A 685 2.22 -45.76 -12.73
CA TYR A 685 0.95 -46.50 -12.65
C TYR A 685 -0.04 -46.05 -13.73
N ALA A 686 -0.16 -44.72 -13.93
CA ALA A 686 -1.02 -44.16 -14.95
C ALA A 686 -0.65 -44.67 -16.35
N LYS A 687 0.64 -44.71 -16.71
CA LYS A 687 1.11 -45.27 -17.99
C LYS A 687 0.91 -46.77 -18.13
N GLN A 688 0.84 -47.53 -17.03
CA GLN A 688 0.44 -48.95 -17.06
C GLN A 688 -1.07 -49.17 -17.23
N GLY A 689 -1.87 -48.10 -17.28
CA GLY A 689 -3.35 -48.20 -17.29
C GLY A 689 -3.96 -48.47 -15.92
N ILE A 690 -3.20 -48.32 -14.83
CA ILE A 690 -3.65 -48.54 -13.46
C ILE A 690 -4.23 -47.25 -12.90
N ILE A 691 -5.47 -47.30 -12.43
CA ILE A 691 -6.08 -46.27 -11.58
C ILE A 691 -5.67 -46.62 -10.15
N THR A 692 -5.07 -45.67 -9.43
CA THR A 692 -4.68 -45.84 -8.02
C THR A 692 -5.73 -45.28 -7.08
N GLU A 693 -5.63 -45.64 -5.80
CA GLU A 693 -6.45 -45.04 -4.75
C GLU A 693 -6.34 -43.50 -4.73
N GLU A 694 -5.14 -42.93 -4.95
CA GLU A 694 -4.96 -41.48 -5.06
C GLU A 694 -5.64 -40.88 -6.29
N MET A 695 -5.62 -41.55 -7.45
CA MET A 695 -6.33 -41.07 -8.65
C MET A 695 -7.84 -41.06 -8.45
N ALA A 696 -8.41 -42.14 -7.86
CA ALA A 696 -9.83 -42.20 -7.55
C ALA A 696 -10.25 -41.18 -6.47
N TYR A 697 -9.38 -40.92 -5.49
CA TYR A 697 -9.59 -39.88 -4.47
C TYR A 697 -9.65 -38.49 -5.10
N CYS A 698 -8.67 -38.14 -5.95
CA CYS A 698 -8.64 -36.87 -6.66
C CYS A 698 -9.84 -36.70 -7.61
N ALA A 699 -10.21 -37.76 -8.33
CA ALA A 699 -11.37 -37.77 -9.22
C ALA A 699 -12.67 -37.44 -8.47
N ALA A 700 -12.91 -38.10 -7.33
CA ALA A 700 -14.06 -37.81 -6.48
C ALA A 700 -14.03 -36.37 -5.90
N ARG A 701 -12.85 -35.87 -5.51
CA ARG A 701 -12.67 -34.52 -4.94
C ARG A 701 -12.93 -33.41 -5.98
N GLU A 702 -12.57 -33.65 -7.24
CA GLU A 702 -12.82 -32.77 -8.39
C GLU A 702 -14.18 -33.03 -9.08
N LYS A 703 -14.96 -34.01 -8.61
CA LYS A 703 -16.21 -34.51 -9.26
C LYS A 703 -16.01 -34.88 -10.74
N MET A 704 -14.87 -35.51 -11.04
CA MET A 704 -14.48 -35.98 -12.37
C MET A 704 -14.36 -37.50 -12.42
N ASP A 705 -14.19 -38.03 -13.64
CA ASP A 705 -13.99 -39.45 -13.90
C ASP A 705 -12.55 -39.91 -13.54
N PRO A 706 -12.36 -41.07 -12.87
CA PRO A 706 -11.02 -41.57 -12.50
C PRO A 706 -10.11 -41.93 -13.68
N GLU A 707 -10.66 -42.38 -14.81
CA GLU A 707 -9.90 -42.66 -16.03
C GLU A 707 -9.46 -41.35 -16.71
N PHE A 708 -10.26 -40.28 -16.64
CA PHE A 708 -9.83 -38.94 -17.05
C PHE A 708 -8.64 -38.43 -16.21
N VAL A 709 -8.68 -38.63 -14.88
CA VAL A 709 -7.54 -38.33 -13.98
C VAL A 709 -6.30 -39.13 -14.38
N ARG A 710 -6.43 -40.45 -14.55
CA ARG A 710 -5.32 -41.32 -15.00
C ARG A 710 -4.76 -40.85 -16.34
N SER A 711 -5.61 -40.48 -17.30
CA SER A 711 -5.21 -40.00 -18.62
C SER A 711 -4.35 -38.73 -18.55
N GLU A 712 -4.76 -37.69 -17.81
CA GLU A 712 -3.99 -36.45 -17.70
C GLU A 712 -2.67 -36.65 -16.93
N VAL A 713 -2.61 -37.56 -15.95
CA VAL A 713 -1.37 -37.93 -15.25
C VAL A 713 -0.42 -38.75 -16.15
N ALA A 714 -0.92 -39.74 -16.90
CA ALA A 714 -0.10 -40.59 -17.78
C ALA A 714 0.66 -39.79 -18.85
N ARG A 715 0.04 -38.72 -19.36
CA ARG A 715 0.60 -37.83 -20.37
C ARG A 715 1.32 -36.59 -19.79
N GLY A 716 1.48 -36.51 -18.48
CA GLY A 716 2.24 -35.45 -17.80
C GLY A 716 1.57 -34.08 -17.73
N ARG A 717 0.27 -33.96 -18.06
CA ARG A 717 -0.51 -32.70 -18.00
C ARG A 717 -1.12 -32.44 -16.61
N ALA A 718 -1.02 -33.42 -15.72
CA ALA A 718 -1.37 -33.31 -14.32
C ALA A 718 -0.41 -34.14 -13.46
N ILE A 719 -0.27 -33.77 -12.20
CA ILE A 719 0.47 -34.52 -11.18
C ILE A 719 -0.35 -34.65 -9.91
N ILE A 720 -0.07 -35.71 -9.15
CA ILE A 720 -0.59 -35.96 -7.82
C ILE A 720 0.65 -36.10 -6.92
N PRO A 721 1.13 -35.01 -6.28
CA PRO A 721 2.30 -35.05 -5.41
C PRO A 721 1.96 -35.87 -4.17
N SER A 722 2.50 -37.09 -4.07
CA SER A 722 2.00 -38.09 -3.12
C SER A 722 3.07 -39.05 -2.61
N ASN A 723 4.15 -38.53 -2.02
CA ASN A 723 5.25 -39.34 -1.55
C ASN A 723 4.74 -40.46 -0.63
N LYS A 724 5.18 -41.70 -0.88
CA LYS A 724 4.76 -42.90 -0.13
C LYS A 724 5.13 -42.88 1.36
N LYS A 725 6.01 -41.95 1.77
CA LYS A 725 6.41 -41.69 3.16
C LYS A 725 5.56 -40.60 3.83
N HIS A 726 4.59 -40.01 3.12
CA HIS A 726 3.58 -39.09 3.65
C HIS A 726 2.17 -39.74 3.69
N PRO A 727 1.95 -40.74 4.56
CA PRO A 727 0.67 -41.43 4.61
C PRO A 727 -0.47 -40.62 5.25
N GLU A 728 -0.16 -39.46 5.86
CA GLU A 728 -1.12 -38.50 6.43
C GLU A 728 -1.90 -37.69 5.37
N LEU A 729 -1.35 -37.55 4.15
CA LEU A 729 -1.90 -36.78 3.04
C LEU A 729 -3.34 -37.18 2.65
N GLU A 730 -4.22 -36.18 2.46
CA GLU A 730 -5.49 -36.27 1.72
C GLU A 730 -5.22 -35.89 0.24
N PRO A 731 -5.18 -36.84 -0.72
CA PRO A 731 -4.70 -36.58 -2.08
C PRO A 731 -5.40 -35.44 -2.83
N MET A 732 -4.63 -34.72 -3.64
CA MET A 732 -5.09 -33.64 -4.52
C MET A 732 -4.34 -33.70 -5.86
N ILE A 733 -4.90 -33.05 -6.89
CA ILE A 733 -4.34 -33.04 -8.24
C ILE A 733 -4.04 -31.62 -8.73
N VAL A 734 -2.85 -31.44 -9.32
CA VAL A 734 -2.39 -30.20 -9.94
C VAL A 734 -2.34 -30.41 -11.45
N GLY A 735 -3.18 -29.70 -12.20
CA GLY A 735 -3.17 -29.71 -13.66
C GLY A 735 -4.20 -28.76 -14.26
N ARG A 736 -3.95 -28.27 -15.48
CA ARG A 736 -4.74 -27.21 -16.15
C ARG A 736 -6.25 -27.54 -16.31
N LYS A 737 -6.60 -28.83 -16.32
CA LYS A 737 -7.97 -29.33 -16.50
C LYS A 737 -8.81 -29.42 -15.22
N PHE A 738 -8.19 -29.22 -14.06
CA PHE A 738 -8.83 -29.28 -12.75
C PHE A 738 -9.04 -27.87 -12.19
N LEU A 739 -9.59 -27.75 -10.98
CA LEU A 739 -9.60 -26.49 -10.22
C LEU A 739 -8.17 -25.93 -10.08
N VAL A 740 -8.00 -24.62 -10.19
CA VAL A 740 -6.70 -23.96 -9.94
C VAL A 740 -6.35 -24.10 -8.46
N LYS A 741 -5.14 -24.54 -8.17
CA LYS A 741 -4.66 -24.80 -6.81
C LYS A 741 -3.82 -23.63 -6.29
N VAL A 742 -3.73 -23.48 -4.97
CA VAL A 742 -2.94 -22.44 -4.29
C VAL A 742 -1.91 -23.07 -3.35
N ASN A 743 -0.66 -22.64 -3.46
CA ASN A 743 0.41 -22.98 -2.51
C ASN A 743 0.62 -21.84 -1.50
N ALA A 744 0.80 -22.19 -0.21
CA ALA A 744 1.29 -21.27 0.80
C ALA A 744 2.74 -21.59 1.24
N ASN A 745 3.65 -20.62 1.11
CA ASN A 745 5.00 -20.73 1.66
C ASN A 745 5.01 -20.41 3.15
N ILE A 746 5.50 -21.35 3.94
CA ILE A 746 5.85 -21.20 5.36
C ILE A 746 7.35 -21.50 5.53
N GLY A 747 7.83 -21.58 6.77
CA GLY A 747 9.21 -21.91 7.09
C GLY A 747 9.90 -20.85 7.94
N ASN A 748 10.78 -21.33 8.81
CA ASN A 748 11.52 -20.51 9.76
C ASN A 748 12.73 -19.82 9.10
N SER A 749 13.34 -18.86 9.81
CA SER A 749 14.59 -18.24 9.37
C SER A 749 15.65 -18.32 10.46
N ALA A 750 16.88 -17.92 10.12
CA ALA A 750 17.95 -17.75 11.11
C ALA A 750 17.66 -16.66 12.16
N VAL A 751 16.64 -15.81 11.94
CA VAL A 751 16.36 -14.58 12.72
C VAL A 751 15.03 -14.66 13.49
N VAL A 752 14.00 -15.31 12.93
CA VAL A 752 12.62 -15.29 13.44
C VAL A 752 11.91 -16.64 13.23
N SER A 753 10.90 -16.90 14.07
CA SER A 753 9.97 -18.05 14.12
C SER A 753 10.48 -19.32 14.81
N SER A 754 9.60 -20.32 14.94
CA SER A 754 9.79 -21.55 15.72
C SER A 754 8.92 -22.71 15.20
N ILE A 755 9.20 -23.95 15.64
CA ILE A 755 8.45 -25.14 15.23
C ILE A 755 6.95 -25.01 15.57
N GLU A 756 6.64 -24.46 16.75
CA GLU A 756 5.29 -24.20 17.21
C GLU A 756 4.54 -23.25 16.26
N GLU A 757 5.19 -22.17 15.83
CA GLU A 757 4.62 -21.18 14.91
C GLU A 757 4.53 -21.70 13.46
N GLU A 758 5.47 -22.52 13.00
CA GLU A 758 5.39 -23.14 11.67
C GLU A 758 4.25 -24.16 11.55
N VAL A 759 4.04 -25.02 12.55
CA VAL A 759 2.88 -25.95 12.57
C VAL A 759 1.57 -25.17 12.69
N HIS A 760 1.53 -24.10 13.48
CA HIS A 760 0.38 -23.20 13.50
C HIS A 760 0.13 -22.56 12.11
N LYS A 761 1.18 -22.09 11.41
CA LYS A 761 1.03 -21.50 10.06
C LYS A 761 0.60 -22.52 9.01
N LEU A 762 1.07 -23.77 9.06
CA LEU A 762 0.60 -24.88 8.23
C LEU A 762 -0.92 -25.07 8.35
N GLN A 763 -1.39 -25.26 9.58
CA GLN A 763 -2.79 -25.54 9.86
C GLN A 763 -3.67 -24.32 9.60
N TRP A 764 -3.13 -23.11 9.79
CA TRP A 764 -3.81 -21.85 9.46
C TRP A 764 -3.86 -21.55 7.96
N ALA A 765 -2.84 -21.91 7.17
CA ALA A 765 -2.91 -21.77 5.72
C ALA A 765 -3.94 -22.73 5.11
N THR A 766 -3.93 -23.99 5.56
CA THR A 766 -4.80 -25.05 5.05
C THR A 766 -6.26 -24.88 5.42
N ILE A 767 -6.59 -24.35 6.62
CA ILE A 767 -7.97 -24.03 6.98
C ILE A 767 -8.57 -22.92 6.10
N TRP A 768 -7.77 -21.94 5.66
CA TRP A 768 -8.22 -20.85 4.77
C TRP A 768 -8.22 -21.21 3.28
N GLY A 769 -7.73 -22.39 2.90
CA GLY A 769 -7.86 -22.92 1.54
C GLY A 769 -6.57 -23.31 0.84
N ALA A 770 -5.39 -23.20 1.46
CA ALA A 770 -4.13 -23.61 0.81
C ALA A 770 -4.17 -25.10 0.43
N ASP A 771 -3.99 -25.38 -0.86
CA ASP A 771 -4.10 -26.72 -1.44
C ASP A 771 -2.78 -27.50 -1.35
N THR A 772 -1.66 -26.79 -1.28
CA THR A 772 -0.32 -27.30 -0.92
C THR A 772 0.37 -26.29 0.02
N ILE A 773 1.44 -26.73 0.67
CA ILE A 773 2.35 -25.83 1.39
C ILE A 773 3.81 -26.11 1.00
N MET A 774 4.68 -25.11 1.16
CA MET A 774 6.12 -25.33 1.11
C MET A 774 6.79 -24.93 2.42
N ASP A 775 7.64 -25.82 2.94
CA ASP A 775 8.60 -25.49 3.98
C ASP A 775 9.86 -24.88 3.36
N LEU A 776 9.99 -23.56 3.47
CA LEU A 776 11.15 -22.80 3.01
C LEU A 776 12.15 -22.48 4.14
N SER A 777 12.13 -23.26 5.23
CA SER A 777 12.98 -23.03 6.40
C SER A 777 14.47 -22.93 6.06
N THR A 778 15.12 -21.89 6.58
CA THR A 778 16.59 -21.69 6.48
C THR A 778 17.25 -21.39 7.82
N GLY A 779 16.54 -21.62 8.93
CA GLY A 779 17.04 -21.40 10.29
C GLY A 779 17.68 -22.64 10.91
N ARG A 780 17.57 -22.77 12.23
CA ARG A 780 17.97 -23.98 12.95
C ARG A 780 16.84 -25.01 12.89
N HIS A 781 17.19 -26.27 13.15
CA HIS A 781 16.23 -27.37 13.28
C HIS A 781 15.35 -27.57 12.03
N ILE A 782 15.92 -27.39 10.82
CA ILE A 782 15.19 -27.52 9.55
C ILE A 782 14.57 -28.92 9.41
N HIS A 783 15.29 -29.97 9.80
CA HIS A 783 14.82 -31.35 9.73
C HIS A 783 13.64 -31.59 10.67
N GLU A 784 13.77 -31.16 11.92
CA GLU A 784 12.78 -31.36 12.98
C GLU A 784 11.52 -30.51 12.74
N THR A 785 11.69 -29.26 12.31
CA THR A 785 10.57 -28.37 11.89
C THR A 785 9.73 -29.04 10.82
N ARG A 786 10.39 -29.57 9.78
CA ARG A 786 9.73 -30.27 8.67
C ARG A 786 9.08 -31.57 9.08
N GLU A 787 9.66 -32.32 10.03
CA GLU A 787 9.03 -33.54 10.55
C GLU A 787 7.69 -33.21 11.21
N TRP A 788 7.66 -32.18 12.06
CA TRP A 788 6.42 -31.73 12.69
C TRP A 788 5.39 -31.20 11.69
N ILE A 789 5.82 -30.53 10.63
CA ILE A 789 4.96 -30.10 9.52
C ILE A 789 4.36 -31.32 8.80
N LEU A 790 5.20 -32.23 8.31
CA LEU A 790 4.77 -33.41 7.53
C LEU A 790 3.84 -34.32 8.33
N ARG A 791 4.14 -34.61 9.59
CA ARG A 791 3.29 -35.45 10.44
C ARG A 791 1.95 -34.78 10.79
N ASN A 792 1.81 -33.47 10.56
CA ASN A 792 0.58 -32.70 10.83
C ASN A 792 -0.05 -32.08 9.57
N SER A 793 0.42 -32.44 8.37
CA SER A 793 -0.12 -31.95 7.11
C SER A 793 -1.11 -32.94 6.50
N ALA A 794 -2.29 -32.44 6.11
CA ALA A 794 -3.21 -33.18 5.26
C ALA A 794 -3.04 -32.83 3.77
N VAL A 795 -2.17 -31.87 3.43
CA VAL A 795 -1.90 -31.38 2.07
C VAL A 795 -0.47 -31.67 1.65
N PRO A 796 -0.15 -31.71 0.34
CA PRO A 796 1.22 -31.94 -0.10
C PRO A 796 2.20 -30.90 0.42
N VAL A 797 3.38 -31.37 0.85
CA VAL A 797 4.46 -30.54 1.39
C VAL A 797 5.61 -30.51 0.39
N GLY A 798 5.95 -29.32 -0.09
CA GLY A 798 7.12 -29.07 -0.91
C GLY A 798 8.31 -28.50 -0.13
N THR A 799 9.51 -28.61 -0.69
CA THR A 799 10.72 -27.96 -0.17
C THR A 799 11.63 -27.47 -1.30
N VAL A 800 12.65 -26.69 -0.95
CA VAL A 800 13.79 -26.41 -1.83
C VAL A 800 15.04 -27.07 -1.21
N PRO A 801 15.42 -28.30 -1.60
CA PRO A 801 16.46 -29.08 -0.90
C PRO A 801 17.82 -28.38 -0.80
N ILE A 802 18.12 -27.45 -1.72
CA ILE A 802 19.39 -26.70 -1.71
C ILE A 802 19.55 -25.81 -0.46
N TYR A 803 18.45 -25.40 0.19
CA TYR A 803 18.52 -24.55 1.39
C TYR A 803 19.09 -25.34 2.57
N GLN A 804 18.66 -26.58 2.77
CA GLN A 804 19.22 -27.44 3.82
C GLN A 804 20.62 -27.96 3.42
N ALA A 805 20.87 -28.27 2.15
CA ALA A 805 22.21 -28.65 1.70
C ALA A 805 23.22 -27.51 1.94
N LEU A 806 22.80 -26.25 1.78
CA LEU A 806 23.61 -25.07 2.08
C LEU A 806 23.87 -24.90 3.59
N GLU A 807 22.89 -25.21 4.43
CA GLU A 807 23.04 -25.20 5.89
C GLU A 807 24.08 -26.24 6.35
N LYS A 808 24.01 -27.48 5.80
CA LYS A 808 25.00 -28.55 6.06
C LYS A 808 26.45 -28.16 5.74
N VAL A 809 26.66 -27.20 4.82
CA VAL A 809 27.98 -26.65 4.47
C VAL A 809 28.23 -25.26 5.07
N ASN A 810 27.52 -24.92 6.16
CA ASN A 810 27.67 -23.71 6.95
C ASN A 810 27.43 -22.40 6.17
N GLY A 811 26.51 -22.40 5.20
CA GLY A 811 26.19 -21.22 4.39
C GLY A 811 27.18 -20.94 3.26
N ILE A 812 28.22 -21.76 3.09
CA ILE A 812 29.26 -21.56 2.06
C ILE A 812 28.82 -22.29 0.79
N ALA A 813 28.20 -21.57 -0.14
CA ALA A 813 27.69 -22.14 -1.40
C ALA A 813 28.75 -22.90 -2.19
N GLU A 814 30.01 -22.44 -2.16
CA GLU A 814 31.16 -23.07 -2.80
C GLU A 814 31.41 -24.49 -2.25
N ASN A 815 31.14 -24.76 -0.98
CA ASN A 815 31.33 -26.08 -0.39
C ASN A 815 30.23 -27.09 -0.76
N LEU A 816 29.20 -26.69 -1.53
CA LEU A 816 28.19 -27.61 -2.04
C LEU A 816 28.80 -28.61 -3.02
N THR A 817 28.38 -29.87 -2.92
CA THR A 817 28.70 -30.93 -3.89
C THR A 817 27.46 -31.77 -4.18
N TRP A 818 27.54 -32.62 -5.21
CA TRP A 818 26.48 -33.59 -5.50
C TRP A 818 26.19 -34.48 -4.30
N GLU A 819 27.22 -34.94 -3.57
CA GLU A 819 27.08 -35.86 -2.44
C GLU A 819 26.23 -35.25 -1.30
N VAL A 820 26.51 -34.00 -0.90
CA VAL A 820 25.73 -33.29 0.14
C VAL A 820 24.28 -33.07 -0.31
N PHE A 821 24.08 -32.73 -1.58
CA PHE A 821 22.75 -32.53 -2.14
C PHE A 821 21.97 -33.84 -2.21
N ARG A 822 22.59 -34.93 -2.69
CA ARG A 822 22.07 -36.30 -2.75
C ARG A 822 21.65 -36.82 -1.39
N GLU A 823 22.49 -36.67 -0.36
CA GLU A 823 22.15 -37.02 1.01
C GLU A 823 20.92 -36.25 1.52
N THR A 824 20.83 -34.96 1.18
CA THR A 824 19.70 -34.11 1.55
C THR A 824 18.40 -34.49 0.82
N LEU A 825 18.48 -34.88 -0.45
CA LEU A 825 17.33 -35.40 -1.20
C LEU A 825 16.80 -36.69 -0.56
N ILE A 826 17.69 -37.64 -0.21
CA ILE A 826 17.30 -38.92 0.40
C ILE A 826 16.71 -38.70 1.81
N GLU A 827 17.30 -37.81 2.60
CA GLU A 827 16.80 -37.45 3.93
C GLU A 827 15.37 -36.91 3.86
N GLN A 828 15.11 -35.93 2.99
CA GLN A 828 13.78 -35.34 2.82
C GLN A 828 12.78 -36.32 2.17
N ALA A 829 13.25 -37.21 1.32
CA ALA A 829 12.45 -38.26 0.71
C ALA A 829 11.91 -39.26 1.75
N GLU A 830 12.75 -39.69 2.69
CA GLU A 830 12.37 -40.58 3.79
C GLU A 830 11.41 -39.94 4.79
N GLN A 831 11.49 -38.62 5.02
CA GLN A 831 10.52 -37.89 5.85
C GLN A 831 9.12 -37.81 5.21
N GLY A 832 9.04 -37.77 3.88
CA GLY A 832 7.77 -37.67 3.14
C GLY A 832 7.54 -36.37 2.38
N VAL A 833 8.57 -35.60 2.01
CA VAL A 833 8.36 -34.43 1.12
C VAL A 833 7.76 -34.88 -0.22
N ASP A 834 6.65 -34.29 -0.64
CA ASP A 834 5.90 -34.70 -1.83
C ASP A 834 6.45 -34.13 -3.13
N TYR A 835 7.08 -32.95 -3.07
CA TYR A 835 7.74 -32.36 -4.23
C TYR A 835 8.99 -31.54 -3.88
N PHE A 836 9.98 -31.59 -4.77
CA PHE A 836 11.21 -30.80 -4.65
C PHE A 836 11.29 -29.71 -5.71
N THR A 837 11.52 -28.49 -5.27
CA THR A 837 11.96 -27.40 -6.13
C THR A 837 13.46 -27.52 -6.39
N ILE A 838 13.84 -27.87 -7.62
CA ILE A 838 15.25 -28.06 -8.02
C ILE A 838 15.58 -27.14 -9.18
N HIS A 839 16.59 -26.28 -8.97
CA HIS A 839 17.03 -25.22 -9.88
C HIS A 839 18.04 -25.73 -10.91
N ALA A 840 17.74 -26.88 -11.54
CA ALA A 840 18.59 -27.50 -12.56
C ALA A 840 18.60 -26.74 -13.90
N GLY A 841 17.69 -25.79 -14.10
CA GLY A 841 17.67 -24.91 -15.28
C GLY A 841 18.68 -23.75 -15.25
N VAL A 842 19.30 -23.46 -14.09
CA VAL A 842 20.29 -22.39 -13.93
C VAL A 842 21.65 -22.86 -14.43
N LEU A 843 21.86 -22.79 -15.74
CA LEU A 843 23.08 -23.26 -16.38
C LEU A 843 24.17 -22.17 -16.40
N LEU A 844 25.44 -22.57 -16.31
CA LEU A 844 26.62 -21.69 -16.27
C LEU A 844 26.59 -20.66 -17.41
N ARG A 845 26.21 -21.11 -18.61
CA ARG A 845 26.11 -20.28 -19.83
C ARG A 845 24.96 -19.26 -19.81
N TYR A 846 23.98 -19.39 -18.93
CA TYR A 846 22.86 -18.45 -18.79
C TYR A 846 23.14 -17.35 -17.77
N ILE A 847 24.03 -17.57 -16.80
CA ILE A 847 24.38 -16.57 -15.78
C ILE A 847 24.86 -15.23 -16.38
N PRO A 848 25.68 -15.19 -17.46
CA PRO A 848 26.06 -13.92 -18.09
C PRO A 848 24.89 -13.15 -18.71
N LEU A 849 23.76 -13.80 -19.02
CA LEU A 849 22.58 -13.15 -19.58
C LEU A 849 21.90 -12.23 -18.55
N THR A 850 22.00 -12.55 -17.25
CA THR A 850 21.41 -11.73 -16.19
C THR A 850 22.23 -10.49 -15.85
N ALA A 851 23.43 -10.32 -16.42
CA ALA A 851 24.32 -9.19 -16.10
C ALA A 851 23.79 -7.81 -16.55
N LYS A 852 22.73 -7.78 -17.37
CA LYS A 852 22.05 -6.56 -17.84
C LYS A 852 20.69 -6.30 -17.18
N ARG A 853 20.29 -7.14 -16.22
CA ARG A 853 19.02 -7.01 -15.51
C ARG A 853 19.07 -5.87 -14.49
N MET A 854 17.90 -5.29 -14.22
CA MET A 854 17.69 -4.33 -13.14
C MET A 854 17.85 -5.00 -11.76
N THR A 855 17.27 -6.20 -11.59
CA THR A 855 17.25 -6.93 -10.29
C THR A 855 18.07 -8.22 -10.28
N GLY A 856 18.77 -8.53 -11.37
CA GLY A 856 19.69 -9.67 -11.45
C GLY A 856 18.99 -11.03 -11.28
N ILE A 857 19.43 -11.79 -10.27
CA ILE A 857 18.92 -13.12 -9.93
C ILE A 857 18.23 -13.04 -8.56
N VAL A 858 16.90 -12.95 -8.55
CA VAL A 858 16.11 -12.85 -7.31
C VAL A 858 15.70 -14.20 -6.70
N SER A 859 15.87 -15.31 -7.43
CA SER A 859 15.67 -16.63 -6.83
C SER A 859 16.77 -16.94 -5.83
N ARG A 860 16.41 -17.21 -4.56
CA ARG A 860 17.35 -17.68 -3.54
C ARG A 860 18.03 -18.99 -3.97
N GLY A 861 17.29 -19.94 -4.53
CA GLY A 861 17.88 -21.19 -5.03
C GLY A 861 18.75 -20.95 -6.26
N GLY A 862 18.26 -20.16 -7.21
CA GLY A 862 18.99 -19.86 -8.43
C GLY A 862 20.31 -19.12 -8.19
N SER A 863 20.33 -18.15 -7.27
CA SER A 863 21.56 -17.42 -6.89
C SER A 863 22.59 -18.31 -6.18
N ILE A 864 22.17 -19.29 -5.38
CA ILE A 864 23.07 -20.29 -4.78
C ILE A 864 23.75 -21.14 -5.87
N HIS A 865 22.98 -21.70 -6.81
CA HIS A 865 23.51 -22.46 -7.94
C HIS A 865 24.42 -21.59 -8.83
N ALA A 866 24.02 -20.35 -9.13
CA ALA A 866 24.82 -19.43 -9.93
C ALA A 866 26.18 -19.11 -9.26
N LYS A 867 26.18 -18.84 -7.94
CA LYS A 867 27.42 -18.61 -7.17
C LYS A 867 28.36 -19.82 -7.24
N TRP A 868 27.83 -21.03 -7.07
CA TRP A 868 28.62 -22.26 -7.19
C TRP A 868 29.19 -22.45 -8.60
N CYS A 869 28.37 -22.26 -9.64
CA CYS A 869 28.80 -22.41 -11.04
C CYS A 869 29.92 -21.43 -11.40
N LEU A 870 29.82 -20.17 -10.94
CA LEU A 870 30.86 -19.16 -11.15
C LEU A 870 32.15 -19.46 -10.36
N ALA A 871 32.04 -19.95 -9.12
CA ALA A 871 33.20 -20.26 -8.28
C ALA A 871 34.08 -21.39 -8.85
N TYR A 872 33.47 -22.40 -9.48
CA TYR A 872 34.18 -23.53 -10.09
C TYR A 872 34.34 -23.46 -11.61
N HIS A 873 33.64 -22.53 -12.27
CA HIS A 873 33.48 -22.47 -13.72
C HIS A 873 33.05 -23.83 -14.32
N LYS A 874 32.05 -24.45 -13.67
CA LYS A 874 31.46 -25.75 -14.05
C LYS A 874 29.97 -25.60 -14.30
N GLU A 875 29.43 -26.51 -15.13
CA GLU A 875 27.99 -26.61 -15.35
C GLU A 875 27.28 -27.08 -14.06
N ASN A 876 26.03 -26.67 -13.89
CA ASN A 876 25.26 -26.87 -12.67
C ASN A 876 25.16 -28.36 -12.29
N PHE A 877 25.66 -28.75 -11.11
CA PHE A 877 25.67 -30.15 -10.69
C PHE A 877 24.28 -30.80 -10.64
N ALA A 878 23.21 -30.03 -10.41
CA ALA A 878 21.84 -30.57 -10.43
C ALA A 878 21.34 -30.86 -11.86
N TYR A 879 21.91 -30.20 -12.88
CA TYR A 879 21.68 -30.54 -14.29
C TYR A 879 22.49 -31.77 -14.71
N GLU A 880 23.78 -31.79 -14.35
CA GLU A 880 24.70 -32.90 -14.66
C GLU A 880 24.23 -34.22 -14.02
N HIS A 881 23.79 -34.18 -12.75
CA HIS A 881 23.30 -35.35 -12.00
C HIS A 881 21.76 -35.51 -12.05
N TRP A 882 21.06 -34.85 -12.98
CA TRP A 882 19.59 -34.91 -13.08
C TRP A 882 19.07 -36.36 -13.13
N ASP A 883 19.74 -37.23 -13.88
CA ASP A 883 19.35 -38.63 -14.03
C ASP A 883 19.42 -39.41 -12.70
N GLU A 884 20.34 -39.09 -11.80
CA GLU A 884 20.41 -39.70 -10.46
C GLU A 884 19.36 -39.11 -9.51
N ILE A 885 19.04 -37.81 -9.63
CA ILE A 885 17.92 -37.17 -8.91
C ILE A 885 16.61 -37.87 -9.28
N LEU A 886 16.40 -38.16 -10.57
CA LEU A 886 15.23 -38.89 -11.05
C LEU A 886 15.14 -40.29 -10.44
N ASP A 887 16.26 -41.02 -10.33
CA ASP A 887 16.26 -42.36 -9.72
C ASP A 887 15.88 -42.32 -8.24
N ILE A 888 16.27 -41.27 -7.50
CA ILE A 888 15.83 -41.03 -6.12
C ILE A 888 14.32 -40.76 -6.09
N CYS A 889 13.84 -39.74 -6.82
CA CYS A 889 12.42 -39.33 -6.82
C CYS A 889 11.47 -40.49 -7.14
N ASN A 890 11.87 -41.39 -8.05
CA ASN A 890 11.11 -42.55 -8.50
C ASN A 890 10.86 -43.60 -7.39
N GLN A 891 11.80 -43.76 -6.45
CA GLN A 891 11.65 -44.72 -5.34
C GLN A 891 10.59 -44.30 -4.32
N TYR A 892 10.29 -43.00 -4.22
CA TYR A 892 9.43 -42.43 -3.19
C TYR A 892 8.14 -41.80 -3.72
N ASP A 893 7.99 -41.61 -5.04
CA ASP A 893 6.95 -40.78 -5.68
C ASP A 893 7.03 -39.29 -5.29
N ILE A 894 8.22 -38.72 -5.45
CA ILE A 894 8.43 -37.28 -5.29
C ILE A 894 8.26 -36.62 -6.65
N SER A 895 7.39 -35.62 -6.72
CA SER A 895 7.24 -34.80 -7.92
C SER A 895 8.37 -33.77 -8.01
N LEU A 896 8.82 -33.46 -9.23
CA LEU A 896 9.79 -32.41 -9.46
C LEU A 896 9.08 -31.12 -9.83
N SER A 897 9.29 -30.09 -9.01
CA SER A 897 9.01 -28.71 -9.35
C SER A 897 10.30 -28.15 -9.95
N ILE A 898 10.38 -28.04 -11.27
CA ILE A 898 11.63 -27.56 -11.90
C ILE A 898 11.68 -26.05 -11.72
N GLY A 899 12.60 -25.59 -10.86
CA GLY A 899 12.65 -24.22 -10.35
C GLY A 899 12.96 -23.18 -11.42
N ASP A 900 12.50 -21.95 -11.19
CA ASP A 900 12.71 -20.79 -12.07
C ASP A 900 13.81 -19.86 -11.52
N GLY A 901 15.03 -20.39 -11.46
CA GLY A 901 16.16 -19.70 -10.85
C GLY A 901 16.53 -18.37 -11.52
N LEU A 902 16.17 -18.18 -12.78
CA LEU A 902 16.35 -16.98 -13.58
C LEU A 902 15.01 -16.25 -13.82
N ARG A 903 13.99 -16.39 -12.96
CA ARG A 903 12.78 -15.57 -13.03
C ARG A 903 13.05 -14.06 -12.94
N PRO A 904 12.18 -13.20 -13.50
CA PRO A 904 12.27 -11.75 -13.35
C PRO A 904 11.86 -11.30 -11.94
N GLY A 905 12.66 -10.42 -11.35
CA GLY A 905 12.40 -9.74 -10.07
C GLY A 905 11.97 -8.28 -10.20
N SER A 906 11.73 -7.83 -11.43
CA SER A 906 11.11 -6.55 -11.74
C SER A 906 10.39 -6.63 -13.09
N ILE A 907 9.46 -5.70 -13.32
CA ILE A 907 8.77 -5.50 -14.60
C ILE A 907 9.77 -5.25 -15.76
N TYR A 908 10.92 -4.64 -15.46
CA TYR A 908 12.00 -4.39 -16.43
C TYR A 908 12.60 -5.71 -16.96
N ASP A 909 12.82 -6.68 -16.07
CA ASP A 909 13.48 -7.96 -16.37
C ASP A 909 12.55 -8.99 -17.02
N ALA A 910 11.24 -8.71 -17.08
CA ALA A 910 10.20 -9.63 -17.55
C ALA A 910 10.38 -10.04 -19.01
N ASN A 911 10.28 -11.34 -19.29
CA ASN A 911 10.35 -11.95 -20.63
C ASN A 911 11.71 -11.77 -21.32
N ASP A 912 12.79 -11.63 -20.54
CA ASP A 912 14.14 -11.51 -21.09
C ASP A 912 14.73 -12.85 -21.57
N THR A 913 15.94 -12.78 -22.16
CA THR A 913 16.64 -13.96 -22.68
C THR A 913 17.02 -14.95 -21.58
N ALA A 914 17.37 -14.49 -20.37
CA ALA A 914 17.78 -15.36 -19.27
C ALA A 914 16.61 -16.24 -18.78
N GLN A 915 15.44 -15.62 -18.58
CA GLN A 915 14.21 -16.31 -18.17
C GLN A 915 13.81 -17.37 -19.20
N PHE A 916 13.75 -17.01 -20.48
CA PHE A 916 13.30 -17.95 -21.51
C PHE A 916 14.35 -19.02 -21.88
N ALA A 917 15.65 -18.76 -21.69
CA ALA A 917 16.67 -19.78 -21.83
C ALA A 917 16.56 -20.88 -20.75
N GLU A 918 16.24 -20.49 -19.51
CA GLU A 918 15.91 -21.44 -18.45
C GLU A 918 14.60 -22.20 -18.75
N LEU A 919 13.52 -21.52 -19.14
CA LEU A 919 12.23 -22.17 -19.47
C LEU A 919 12.38 -23.25 -20.57
N LEU A 920 13.18 -22.97 -21.60
CA LEU A 920 13.47 -23.96 -22.64
C LEU A 920 14.20 -25.20 -22.09
N THR A 921 15.10 -25.00 -21.13
CA THR A 921 15.82 -26.08 -20.42
C THR A 921 14.91 -26.81 -19.43
N GLN A 922 14.00 -26.13 -18.73
CA GLN A 922 12.98 -26.78 -17.90
C GLN A 922 12.16 -27.79 -18.74
N GLY A 923 11.83 -27.44 -19.99
CA GLY A 923 11.17 -28.36 -20.93
C GLY A 923 12.01 -29.59 -21.32
N GLU A 924 13.32 -29.45 -21.50
CA GLU A 924 14.24 -30.59 -21.70
C GLU A 924 14.25 -31.52 -20.48
N LEU A 925 14.43 -30.95 -19.30
CA LEU A 925 14.48 -31.67 -18.03
C LEU A 925 13.14 -32.38 -17.71
N THR A 926 12.02 -31.77 -18.11
CA THR A 926 10.67 -32.36 -18.03
C THR A 926 10.58 -33.65 -18.86
N ARG A 927 11.03 -33.64 -20.12
CA ARG A 927 11.01 -34.82 -20.98
C ARG A 927 11.89 -35.95 -20.43
N ARG A 928 13.12 -35.62 -19.99
CA ARG A 928 14.04 -36.58 -19.32
C ARG A 928 13.42 -37.20 -18.05
N ALA A 929 12.70 -36.38 -17.27
CA ALA A 929 11.99 -36.86 -16.08
C ALA A 929 10.85 -37.83 -16.44
N TRP A 930 10.08 -37.53 -17.48
CA TRP A 930 8.99 -38.38 -17.96
C TRP A 930 9.47 -39.71 -18.56
N GLU A 931 10.68 -39.80 -19.13
CA GLU A 931 11.30 -41.08 -19.54
C GLU A 931 11.56 -42.00 -18.33
N LYS A 932 11.83 -41.42 -17.16
CA LYS A 932 11.92 -42.12 -15.88
C LYS A 932 10.59 -42.19 -15.10
N ASP A 933 9.47 -41.78 -15.70
CA ASP A 933 8.14 -41.70 -15.08
C ASP A 933 8.08 -40.85 -13.80
N VAL A 934 8.99 -39.89 -13.62
CA VAL A 934 8.92 -38.95 -12.50
C VAL A 934 7.90 -37.87 -12.84
N GLN A 935 7.01 -37.57 -11.88
CA GLN A 935 5.99 -36.53 -12.02
C GLN A 935 6.65 -35.14 -12.07
N VAL A 936 6.16 -34.22 -12.91
CA VAL A 936 6.77 -32.89 -13.11
C VAL A 936 5.74 -31.78 -13.13
N MET A 937 6.06 -30.67 -12.48
CA MET A 937 5.54 -29.32 -12.79
C MET A 937 6.71 -28.36 -13.02
N ASN A 938 6.49 -27.26 -13.74
CA ASN A 938 7.50 -26.23 -13.97
C ASN A 938 7.16 -24.97 -13.18
N GLU A 939 8.17 -24.36 -12.55
CA GLU A 939 8.01 -23.05 -11.91
C GLU A 939 8.12 -21.93 -12.94
N GLY A 940 7.44 -20.83 -12.66
CA GLY A 940 7.31 -19.68 -13.55
C GLY A 940 7.12 -18.35 -12.83
N PRO A 941 7.17 -17.25 -13.61
CA PRO A 941 7.81 -16.00 -13.23
C PRO A 941 7.18 -15.25 -12.06
N GLY A 942 8.02 -14.40 -11.43
CA GLY A 942 7.64 -13.47 -10.38
C GLY A 942 7.03 -12.16 -10.89
N HIS A 943 7.81 -11.29 -11.54
CA HIS A 943 7.34 -9.95 -11.91
C HIS A 943 7.09 -9.86 -13.41
N VAL A 944 5.83 -9.67 -13.85
CA VAL A 944 5.44 -9.64 -15.27
C VAL A 944 4.28 -8.67 -15.50
N PRO A 945 4.42 -7.62 -16.33
CA PRO A 945 3.32 -6.70 -16.63
C PRO A 945 2.26 -7.43 -17.47
N MET A 946 0.98 -7.07 -17.30
CA MET A 946 -0.15 -7.85 -17.87
C MET A 946 -0.03 -8.19 -19.36
N HIS A 947 0.49 -7.27 -20.19
CA HIS A 947 0.67 -7.50 -21.63
C HIS A 947 1.69 -8.60 -21.99
N LYS A 948 2.60 -8.94 -21.08
CA LYS A 948 3.62 -10.00 -21.22
C LYS A 948 3.18 -11.36 -20.66
N ILE A 949 2.10 -11.42 -19.87
CA ILE A 949 1.59 -12.66 -19.28
C ILE A 949 1.22 -13.73 -20.34
N PRO A 950 0.54 -13.41 -21.46
CA PRO A 950 0.16 -14.41 -22.46
C PRO A 950 1.35 -15.14 -23.11
N GLU A 951 2.46 -14.43 -23.34
CA GLU A 951 3.68 -15.01 -23.94
C GLU A 951 4.29 -16.08 -23.03
N ASN A 952 4.28 -15.86 -21.70
CA ASN A 952 4.78 -16.83 -20.73
C ASN A 952 4.01 -18.15 -20.78
N MET A 953 2.67 -18.07 -20.77
CA MET A 953 1.82 -19.26 -20.84
C MET A 953 1.98 -19.99 -22.20
N GLN A 954 2.04 -19.25 -23.32
CA GLN A 954 2.23 -19.85 -24.64
C GLN A 954 3.56 -20.62 -24.73
N LYS A 955 4.67 -20.00 -24.31
CA LYS A 955 6.00 -20.63 -24.35
C LYS A 955 6.10 -21.83 -23.42
N GLN A 956 5.50 -21.77 -22.22
CA GLN A 956 5.53 -22.92 -21.32
C GLN A 956 4.72 -24.10 -21.87
N LEU A 957 3.51 -23.87 -22.38
CA LEU A 957 2.70 -24.94 -22.98
C LEU A 957 3.43 -25.62 -24.15
N GLU A 958 4.11 -24.84 -24.97
CA GLU A 958 4.86 -25.32 -26.14
C GLU A 958 6.15 -26.06 -25.75
N TRP A 959 7.04 -25.42 -24.98
CA TRP A 959 8.39 -25.92 -24.71
C TRP A 959 8.44 -26.98 -23.61
N CYS A 960 7.50 -26.93 -22.66
CA CYS A 960 7.36 -27.88 -21.56
C CYS A 960 6.22 -28.90 -21.78
N ASN A 961 5.74 -29.04 -23.03
CA ASN A 961 4.80 -30.09 -23.44
C ASN A 961 3.49 -30.15 -22.61
N GLU A 962 2.91 -28.99 -22.30
CA GLU A 962 1.72 -28.83 -21.46
C GLU A 962 1.82 -29.38 -20.02
N ALA A 963 3.04 -29.57 -19.48
CA ALA A 963 3.22 -29.88 -18.06
C ALA A 963 2.52 -28.84 -17.15
N PRO A 964 2.06 -29.20 -15.94
CA PRO A 964 1.50 -28.24 -15.00
C PRO A 964 2.45 -27.07 -14.75
N PHE A 965 1.93 -25.85 -14.89
CA PHE A 965 2.69 -24.64 -14.60
C PHE A 965 2.37 -24.14 -13.19
N TYR A 966 3.38 -23.64 -12.50
CA TYR A 966 3.34 -23.19 -11.10
C TYR A 966 3.99 -21.80 -10.99
N THR A 967 3.22 -20.74 -10.70
CA THR A 967 3.76 -19.35 -10.80
C THR A 967 3.71 -18.58 -9.49
N LEU A 968 4.73 -17.74 -9.26
CA LEU A 968 4.80 -16.82 -8.10
C LEU A 968 4.11 -15.50 -8.44
N GLY A 969 2.78 -15.48 -8.34
CA GLY A 969 1.95 -14.44 -8.95
C GLY A 969 1.64 -14.74 -10.42
N PRO A 970 2.02 -13.89 -11.39
CA PRO A 970 3.03 -12.84 -11.28
C PRO A 970 2.55 -11.48 -10.74
N LEU A 971 3.44 -10.72 -10.09
CA LEU A 971 3.26 -9.30 -9.75
C LEU A 971 3.17 -8.48 -11.04
N THR A 972 2.10 -7.70 -11.20
CA THR A 972 1.88 -6.89 -12.41
C THR A 972 2.48 -5.48 -12.35
N THR A 973 3.00 -5.08 -11.19
CA THR A 973 3.70 -3.80 -10.96
C THR A 973 4.57 -3.89 -9.71
N ASP A 974 5.69 -3.16 -9.69
CA ASP A 974 6.69 -3.18 -8.60
C ASP A 974 6.47 -2.05 -7.56
N ILE A 975 5.49 -1.18 -7.77
CA ILE A 975 5.40 0.13 -7.07
C ILE A 975 4.62 0.10 -5.74
N ALA A 976 4.15 -1.07 -5.29
CA ALA A 976 3.25 -1.18 -4.15
C ALA A 976 3.68 -2.24 -3.10
N PRO A 977 4.93 -2.21 -2.59
CA PRO A 977 5.35 -3.08 -1.49
C PRO A 977 4.44 -2.85 -0.26
N GLY A 978 4.09 -3.94 0.43
CA GLY A 978 3.00 -3.95 1.41
C GLY A 978 1.66 -4.44 0.83
N TYR A 979 1.49 -4.35 -0.49
CA TYR A 979 0.28 -4.73 -1.22
C TYR A 979 0.55 -5.73 -2.34
N ASP A 980 1.68 -6.44 -2.30
CA ASP A 980 2.09 -7.34 -3.37
C ASP A 980 1.18 -8.58 -3.50
N HIS A 981 0.49 -8.98 -2.43
CA HIS A 981 -0.64 -9.91 -2.51
C HIS A 981 -1.75 -9.45 -3.48
N ILE A 982 -1.94 -8.14 -3.68
CA ILE A 982 -2.90 -7.56 -4.65
C ILE A 982 -2.25 -7.42 -6.02
N THR A 983 -1.03 -6.86 -6.12
CA THR A 983 -0.33 -6.70 -7.42
C THR A 983 -0.13 -8.04 -8.12
N SER A 984 0.08 -9.10 -7.35
CA SER A 984 0.23 -10.46 -7.83
C SER A 984 -1.09 -11.20 -8.04
N ALA A 985 -2.15 -10.94 -7.26
CA ALA A 985 -3.46 -11.56 -7.48
C ALA A 985 -4.03 -11.24 -8.89
N ILE A 986 -3.74 -10.03 -9.40
CA ILE A 986 -4.11 -9.64 -10.78
C ILE A 986 -3.42 -10.56 -11.80
N GLY A 987 -2.09 -10.72 -11.71
CA GLY A 987 -1.36 -11.56 -12.65
C GLY A 987 -1.64 -13.05 -12.46
N ALA A 988 -1.83 -13.50 -11.22
CA ALA A 988 -2.17 -14.87 -10.86
C ALA A 988 -3.54 -15.29 -11.43
N ALA A 989 -4.57 -14.44 -11.31
CA ALA A 989 -5.87 -14.68 -11.93
C ALA A 989 -5.75 -14.73 -13.46
N ASN A 990 -5.02 -13.79 -14.06
CA ASN A 990 -4.83 -13.74 -15.51
C ASN A 990 -4.09 -14.98 -16.06
N ILE A 991 -3.00 -15.40 -15.42
CA ILE A 991 -2.21 -16.54 -15.89
C ILE A 991 -2.87 -17.89 -15.55
N GLY A 992 -3.59 -17.96 -14.42
CA GLY A 992 -4.48 -19.08 -14.08
C GLY A 992 -5.57 -19.29 -15.13
N ALA A 993 -6.23 -18.20 -15.57
CA ALA A 993 -7.25 -18.25 -16.62
C ALA A 993 -6.69 -18.76 -17.96
N LEU A 994 -5.44 -18.40 -18.28
CA LEU A 994 -4.76 -18.88 -19.49
C LEU A 994 -4.35 -20.36 -19.38
N GLY A 995 -3.94 -20.83 -18.21
CA GLY A 995 -3.69 -22.26 -17.99
C GLY A 995 -2.80 -22.69 -16.83
N THR A 996 -2.31 -21.78 -16.00
CA THR A 996 -1.52 -22.16 -14.82
C THR A 996 -2.32 -23.04 -13.86
N ALA A 997 -1.67 -24.06 -13.30
CA ALA A 997 -2.31 -25.13 -12.53
C ALA A 997 -2.20 -24.93 -11.02
N LEU A 998 -1.08 -24.36 -10.56
CA LEU A 998 -0.79 -24.02 -9.16
C LEU A 998 -0.34 -22.56 -9.08
N LEU A 999 -0.85 -21.80 -8.14
CA LEU A 999 -0.46 -20.42 -7.89
C LEU A 999 0.27 -20.36 -6.55
N CYS A 1000 1.56 -20.01 -6.55
CA CYS A 1000 2.25 -19.72 -5.30
C CYS A 1000 1.76 -18.36 -4.81
N TYR A 1001 1.27 -18.34 -3.57
CA TYR A 1001 0.80 -17.11 -2.98
C TYR A 1001 1.94 -16.08 -2.83
N VAL A 1002 1.53 -14.84 -2.65
CA VAL A 1002 2.39 -13.71 -2.29
C VAL A 1002 1.68 -13.00 -1.15
N THR A 1003 2.41 -12.67 -0.10
CA THR A 1003 1.83 -12.09 1.13
C THR A 1003 1.90 -10.56 1.10
N PRO A 1004 1.17 -9.85 1.97
CA PRO A 1004 1.37 -8.41 2.16
C PRO A 1004 2.83 -8.03 2.50
N LYS A 1005 3.60 -8.95 3.12
CA LYS A 1005 5.00 -8.73 3.51
C LYS A 1005 6.04 -9.15 2.47
N GLU A 1006 5.65 -9.55 1.26
CA GLU A 1006 6.64 -9.74 0.19
C GLU A 1006 7.50 -8.47 0.04
N HIS A 1007 8.78 -8.65 -0.25
CA HIS A 1007 9.80 -7.60 -0.28
C HIS A 1007 10.03 -6.81 1.04
N LEU A 1008 9.31 -7.10 2.12
CA LEU A 1008 9.38 -6.37 3.40
C LEU A 1008 9.80 -7.22 4.60
N GLY A 1009 9.41 -8.50 4.66
CA GLY A 1009 9.75 -9.36 5.80
C GLY A 1009 9.07 -10.72 5.80
N LEU A 1010 9.19 -11.45 6.91
CA LEU A 1010 8.55 -12.77 7.05
C LEU A 1010 7.06 -12.61 7.40
N PRO A 1011 6.16 -13.35 6.72
CA PRO A 1011 4.74 -13.34 7.02
C PRO A 1011 4.44 -13.96 8.37
N ASN A 1012 3.60 -13.29 9.16
CA ASN A 1012 2.98 -13.82 10.36
C ASN A 1012 1.67 -14.56 9.99
N ARG A 1013 0.98 -15.10 11.00
CA ARG A 1013 -0.31 -15.79 10.85
C ARG A 1013 -1.35 -15.00 10.01
N ASP A 1014 -1.47 -13.70 10.21
CA ASP A 1014 -2.51 -12.89 9.60
C ASP A 1014 -2.14 -12.50 8.15
N ASP A 1015 -0.85 -12.28 7.87
CA ASP A 1015 -0.31 -12.15 6.51
C ASP A 1015 -0.52 -13.44 5.69
N VAL A 1016 -0.36 -14.61 6.32
CA VAL A 1016 -0.64 -15.92 5.70
C VAL A 1016 -2.11 -16.02 5.29
N LYS A 1017 -3.05 -15.63 6.17
CA LYS A 1017 -4.49 -15.60 5.83
C LYS A 1017 -4.74 -14.65 4.66
N ALA A 1018 -4.21 -13.43 4.71
CA ALA A 1018 -4.39 -12.44 3.65
C ALA A 1018 -3.89 -12.94 2.28
N GLY A 1019 -2.70 -13.56 2.24
CA GLY A 1019 -2.16 -14.19 1.03
C GLY A 1019 -3.04 -15.35 0.53
N VAL A 1020 -3.45 -16.26 1.41
CA VAL A 1020 -4.28 -17.42 1.01
C VAL A 1020 -5.63 -16.97 0.46
N ILE A 1021 -6.34 -16.04 1.14
CA ILE A 1021 -7.64 -15.54 0.68
C ILE A 1021 -7.52 -14.82 -0.66
N ALA A 1022 -6.51 -13.94 -0.84
CA ALA A 1022 -6.25 -13.26 -2.11
C ALA A 1022 -6.03 -14.25 -3.26
N TYR A 1023 -5.31 -15.35 -2.99
CA TYR A 1023 -5.02 -16.37 -4.00
C TYR A 1023 -6.17 -17.35 -4.25
N LYS A 1024 -7.02 -17.66 -3.26
CA LYS A 1024 -8.27 -18.40 -3.52
C LYS A 1024 -9.26 -17.57 -4.35
N ILE A 1025 -9.29 -16.25 -4.16
CA ILE A 1025 -10.03 -15.34 -5.08
C ILE A 1025 -9.44 -15.43 -6.49
N ALA A 1026 -8.11 -15.31 -6.65
CA ALA A 1026 -7.46 -15.38 -7.96
C ALA A 1026 -7.65 -16.73 -8.68
N ALA A 1027 -7.52 -17.84 -7.94
CA ALA A 1027 -7.76 -19.20 -8.44
C ALA A 1027 -9.22 -19.41 -8.88
N HIS A 1028 -10.18 -18.98 -8.05
CA HIS A 1028 -11.61 -19.09 -8.38
C HIS A 1028 -12.01 -18.19 -9.55
N ALA A 1029 -11.48 -16.98 -9.62
CA ALA A 1029 -11.67 -16.08 -10.77
C ALA A 1029 -11.10 -16.68 -12.07
N ALA A 1030 -9.95 -17.36 -11.99
CA ALA A 1030 -9.42 -18.14 -13.10
C ALA A 1030 -10.33 -19.32 -13.48
N ASP A 1031 -10.89 -20.06 -12.52
CA ASP A 1031 -11.83 -21.16 -12.77
C ASP A 1031 -13.18 -20.69 -13.34
N LEU A 1032 -13.65 -19.49 -12.99
CA LEU A 1032 -14.78 -18.84 -13.67
C LEU A 1032 -14.43 -18.48 -15.11
N ALA A 1033 -13.28 -17.84 -15.34
CA ALA A 1033 -12.82 -17.46 -16.68
C ALA A 1033 -12.55 -18.68 -17.60
N LYS A 1034 -12.12 -19.81 -17.02
CA LYS A 1034 -11.99 -21.12 -17.70
C LYS A 1034 -13.34 -21.79 -18.02
N GLY A 1035 -14.45 -21.33 -17.45
CA GLY A 1035 -15.75 -22.01 -17.51
C GLY A 1035 -15.75 -23.38 -16.82
N HIS A 1036 -15.02 -23.51 -15.70
CA HIS A 1036 -14.92 -24.78 -14.98
C HIS A 1036 -16.30 -25.22 -14.44
N PRO A 1037 -16.74 -26.48 -14.61
CA PRO A 1037 -18.12 -26.88 -14.29
C PRO A 1037 -18.58 -26.70 -12.84
N LEU A 1038 -17.64 -26.48 -11.91
CA LEU A 1038 -17.92 -26.36 -10.48
C LEU A 1038 -17.85 -24.91 -9.93
N SER A 1039 -17.37 -23.92 -10.71
CA SER A 1039 -17.06 -22.59 -10.16
C SER A 1039 -18.31 -21.72 -9.97
N GLN A 1040 -19.05 -21.43 -11.05
CA GLN A 1040 -20.14 -20.44 -11.05
C GLN A 1040 -21.27 -20.73 -10.03
N ALA A 1041 -21.52 -22.02 -9.72
CA ALA A 1041 -22.56 -22.39 -8.76
C ALA A 1041 -22.33 -21.79 -7.36
N TRP A 1042 -21.07 -21.46 -6.99
CA TRP A 1042 -20.75 -20.82 -5.73
C TRP A 1042 -21.15 -19.33 -5.74
N ASP A 1043 -20.78 -18.60 -6.79
CA ASP A 1043 -21.14 -17.20 -7.00
C ASP A 1043 -22.66 -17.02 -7.10
N ASP A 1044 -23.34 -17.92 -7.80
CA ASP A 1044 -24.80 -17.90 -7.96
C ASP A 1044 -25.51 -18.12 -6.61
N ALA A 1045 -25.04 -19.08 -5.79
CA ALA A 1045 -25.59 -19.32 -4.46
C ALA A 1045 -25.41 -18.11 -3.52
N LEU A 1046 -24.22 -17.50 -3.51
CA LEU A 1046 -23.92 -16.31 -2.70
C LEU A 1046 -24.71 -15.09 -3.19
N SER A 1047 -24.81 -14.91 -4.50
CA SER A 1047 -25.56 -13.80 -5.12
C SER A 1047 -27.06 -13.92 -4.89
N LYS A 1048 -27.61 -15.13 -4.90
CA LYS A 1048 -29.00 -15.40 -4.54
C LYS A 1048 -29.24 -15.08 -3.05
N ALA A 1049 -28.38 -15.54 -2.15
CA ALA A 1049 -28.47 -15.20 -0.73
C ALA A 1049 -28.41 -13.68 -0.47
N ARG A 1050 -27.57 -12.95 -1.24
CA ARG A 1050 -27.49 -11.49 -1.21
C ARG A 1050 -28.79 -10.81 -1.68
N PHE A 1051 -29.36 -11.27 -2.79
CA PHE A 1051 -30.59 -10.70 -3.35
C PHE A 1051 -31.82 -10.96 -2.46
N GLU A 1052 -31.84 -12.11 -1.79
CA GLU A 1052 -32.90 -12.52 -0.84
C GLU A 1052 -32.66 -12.02 0.60
N PHE A 1053 -31.63 -11.19 0.82
CA PHE A 1053 -31.25 -10.65 2.13
C PHE A 1053 -31.00 -11.70 3.23
N ARG A 1054 -30.60 -12.92 2.84
CA ARG A 1054 -30.17 -13.99 3.74
C ARG A 1054 -28.74 -13.74 4.19
N TRP A 1055 -28.51 -12.67 4.95
CA TRP A 1055 -27.19 -12.18 5.34
C TRP A 1055 -26.29 -13.26 5.93
N MET A 1056 -26.80 -14.07 6.86
CA MET A 1056 -26.04 -15.17 7.47
C MET A 1056 -25.64 -16.27 6.48
N ASP A 1057 -26.41 -16.48 5.41
CA ASP A 1057 -26.05 -17.39 4.33
C ASP A 1057 -25.02 -16.76 3.39
N GLN A 1058 -25.17 -15.48 3.06
CA GLN A 1058 -24.17 -14.73 2.27
C GLN A 1058 -22.80 -14.73 2.97
N PHE A 1059 -22.77 -14.55 4.30
CA PHE A 1059 -21.54 -14.65 5.08
C PHE A 1059 -20.99 -16.09 5.07
N ALA A 1060 -21.81 -17.09 5.40
CA ALA A 1060 -21.38 -18.49 5.45
C ALA A 1060 -20.89 -19.04 4.10
N LEU A 1061 -21.43 -18.54 2.98
CA LEU A 1061 -21.00 -18.85 1.62
C LEU A 1061 -19.71 -18.13 1.21
N SER A 1062 -19.27 -17.07 1.89
CA SER A 1062 -18.04 -16.38 1.52
C SER A 1062 -16.76 -17.17 1.84
N LEU A 1063 -15.64 -16.79 1.22
CA LEU A 1063 -14.32 -17.37 1.53
C LEU A 1063 -13.87 -17.09 2.97
N ASP A 1064 -14.29 -15.97 3.56
CA ASP A 1064 -13.95 -15.55 4.91
C ASP A 1064 -15.19 -15.03 5.68
N PRO A 1065 -16.04 -15.94 6.21
CA PRO A 1065 -17.34 -15.59 6.76
C PRO A 1065 -17.31 -14.60 7.92
N ILE A 1066 -16.32 -14.70 8.81
CA ILE A 1066 -16.25 -13.81 9.98
C ILE A 1066 -15.88 -12.38 9.61
N THR A 1067 -15.01 -12.18 8.62
CA THR A 1067 -14.66 -10.84 8.12
C THR A 1067 -15.82 -10.21 7.35
N ALA A 1068 -16.54 -10.99 6.54
CA ALA A 1068 -17.74 -10.52 5.84
C ALA A 1068 -18.85 -10.09 6.82
N MET A 1069 -19.02 -10.86 7.92
CA MET A 1069 -19.97 -10.54 8.99
C MET A 1069 -19.53 -9.33 9.82
N SER A 1070 -18.25 -9.23 10.20
CA SER A 1070 -17.77 -8.11 11.03
C SER A 1070 -17.89 -6.76 10.32
N PHE A 1071 -17.55 -6.68 9.03
CA PHE A 1071 -17.65 -5.44 8.25
C PHE A 1071 -19.10 -4.95 8.08
N HIS A 1072 -20.08 -5.85 8.04
CA HIS A 1072 -21.49 -5.47 8.11
C HIS A 1072 -21.83 -4.91 9.51
N ASP A 1073 -21.38 -5.61 10.56
CA ASP A 1073 -21.75 -5.35 11.95
C ASP A 1073 -21.09 -4.11 12.56
N GLU A 1074 -20.00 -3.60 11.98
CA GLU A 1074 -19.43 -2.28 12.31
C GLU A 1074 -20.45 -1.13 12.21
N THR A 1075 -21.48 -1.28 11.37
CA THR A 1075 -22.52 -0.26 11.18
C THR A 1075 -23.93 -0.74 11.56
N LEU A 1076 -24.20 -2.05 11.46
CA LEU A 1076 -25.51 -2.64 11.77
C LEU A 1076 -25.36 -3.93 12.61
N PRO A 1077 -24.87 -3.84 13.86
CA PRO A 1077 -24.53 -5.02 14.66
C PRO A 1077 -25.75 -5.83 15.14
N ALA A 1078 -26.91 -5.19 15.28
CA ALA A 1078 -28.10 -5.81 15.89
C ALA A 1078 -28.61 -7.03 15.08
N ASP A 1079 -29.05 -8.07 15.77
CA ASP A 1079 -29.54 -9.32 15.14
C ASP A 1079 -30.66 -9.08 14.12
N GLY A 1080 -31.54 -8.11 14.37
CA GLY A 1080 -32.61 -7.71 13.44
C GLY A 1080 -32.09 -7.16 12.10
N ALA A 1081 -30.85 -6.70 12.03
CA ALA A 1081 -30.23 -6.28 10.77
C ALA A 1081 -29.84 -7.48 9.88
N LYS A 1082 -29.62 -8.67 10.46
CA LYS A 1082 -29.30 -9.91 9.72
C LYS A 1082 -30.48 -10.46 8.90
N VAL A 1083 -31.65 -9.84 9.01
CA VAL A 1083 -32.86 -10.08 8.21
C VAL A 1083 -33.41 -8.78 7.59
N ALA A 1084 -32.64 -7.68 7.61
CA ALA A 1084 -33.06 -6.42 7.04
C ALA A 1084 -32.88 -6.42 5.51
N HIS A 1085 -33.89 -5.93 4.79
CA HIS A 1085 -33.87 -5.82 3.33
C HIS A 1085 -33.06 -4.59 2.84
N PHE A 1086 -31.94 -4.29 3.52
CA PHE A 1086 -31.01 -3.20 3.23
C PHE A 1086 -29.74 -3.34 4.06
N CYS A 1087 -28.68 -2.62 3.68
CA CYS A 1087 -27.52 -2.35 4.53
C CYS A 1087 -27.33 -0.83 4.73
N SER A 1088 -26.34 -0.44 5.53
CA SER A 1088 -26.01 0.95 5.86
C SER A 1088 -25.71 1.83 4.63
N MET A 1089 -25.18 1.26 3.54
CA MET A 1089 -24.82 2.00 2.32
C MET A 1089 -26.00 2.72 1.64
N CYS A 1090 -27.18 2.11 1.63
CA CYS A 1090 -28.38 2.67 0.95
C CYS A 1090 -29.52 2.96 1.94
N GLY A 1091 -29.50 2.35 3.12
CA GLY A 1091 -30.61 2.39 4.07
C GLY A 1091 -31.90 1.76 3.52
N PRO A 1092 -32.99 1.80 4.31
CA PRO A 1092 -34.23 1.07 4.00
C PRO A 1092 -35.00 1.59 2.77
N LYS A 1093 -34.75 2.83 2.32
CA LYS A 1093 -35.53 3.47 1.24
C LYS A 1093 -34.90 3.40 -0.14
N PHE A 1094 -33.58 3.21 -0.24
CA PHE A 1094 -32.84 3.29 -1.50
C PHE A 1094 -32.10 1.98 -1.84
N CYS A 1095 -32.35 0.88 -1.12
CA CYS A 1095 -31.78 -0.41 -1.47
C CYS A 1095 -32.38 -0.91 -2.80
N SER A 1096 -31.55 -0.95 -3.84
CA SER A 1096 -31.95 -1.36 -5.20
C SER A 1096 -32.52 -2.78 -5.27
N MET A 1097 -31.99 -3.72 -4.49
CA MET A 1097 -32.50 -5.09 -4.43
C MET A 1097 -33.89 -5.15 -3.78
N LYS A 1098 -34.17 -4.31 -2.77
CA LYS A 1098 -35.51 -4.21 -2.17
C LYS A 1098 -36.51 -3.58 -3.14
N ILE A 1099 -36.12 -2.50 -3.81
CA ILE A 1099 -36.94 -1.90 -4.88
C ILE A 1099 -37.25 -2.95 -5.97
N THR A 1100 -36.28 -3.80 -6.32
CA THR A 1100 -36.46 -4.88 -7.30
C THR A 1100 -37.39 -5.98 -6.79
N GLU A 1101 -37.30 -6.37 -5.51
CA GLU A 1101 -38.24 -7.31 -4.87
C GLU A 1101 -39.67 -6.78 -4.93
N ASP A 1102 -39.88 -5.51 -4.59
CA ASP A 1102 -41.20 -4.87 -4.60
C ASP A 1102 -41.75 -4.73 -6.04
N ILE A 1103 -40.90 -4.44 -7.02
CA ILE A 1103 -41.27 -4.45 -8.46
C ILE A 1103 -41.67 -5.84 -8.93
N ARG A 1104 -40.91 -6.90 -8.58
CA ARG A 1104 -41.26 -8.29 -8.94
C ARG A 1104 -42.60 -8.70 -8.32
N LYS A 1105 -42.80 -8.41 -7.03
CA LYS A 1105 -44.05 -8.67 -6.31
C LYS A 1105 -45.23 -7.89 -6.89
N TYR A 1106 -45.01 -6.65 -7.34
CA TYR A 1106 -46.03 -5.90 -8.08
C TYR A 1106 -46.37 -6.58 -9.41
N ALA A 1107 -45.35 -6.97 -10.19
CA ALA A 1107 -45.51 -7.63 -11.49
C ALA A 1107 -46.12 -9.04 -11.41
N GLU A 1108 -45.92 -9.79 -10.34
CA GLU A 1108 -46.60 -11.07 -10.11
C GLU A 1108 -48.12 -10.89 -9.94
N ASN A 1109 -48.54 -9.85 -9.20
CA ASN A 1109 -49.95 -9.58 -8.92
C ASN A 1109 -50.68 -8.90 -10.09
N HIS A 1110 -49.95 -8.21 -10.99
CA HIS A 1110 -50.54 -7.36 -12.03
C HIS A 1110 -50.12 -7.72 -13.47
N GLY A 1111 -49.13 -8.59 -13.64
CA GLY A 1111 -48.34 -8.71 -14.87
C GLY A 1111 -47.32 -7.57 -15.01
N TYR A 1112 -46.32 -7.75 -15.87
CA TYR A 1112 -45.41 -6.65 -16.25
C TYR A 1112 -46.09 -5.56 -17.09
N GLY A 1113 -47.21 -5.88 -17.75
CA GLY A 1113 -48.02 -4.96 -18.53
C GLY A 1113 -47.35 -4.46 -19.82
N SER A 1114 -48.08 -3.61 -20.56
CA SER A 1114 -47.43 -2.55 -21.34
C SER A 1114 -47.26 -1.32 -20.43
N GLU A 1115 -46.39 -0.39 -20.84
CA GLU A 1115 -46.18 0.89 -20.15
C GLU A 1115 -47.50 1.64 -19.88
N GLU A 1116 -48.38 1.70 -20.90
CA GLU A 1116 -49.72 2.30 -20.80
C GLU A 1116 -50.60 1.64 -19.73
N GLU A 1117 -50.51 0.30 -19.56
CA GLU A 1117 -51.32 -0.43 -18.60
C GLU A 1117 -50.81 -0.27 -17.16
N ALA A 1118 -49.49 -0.18 -16.97
CA ALA A 1118 -48.88 0.17 -15.68
C ALA A 1118 -49.25 1.60 -15.25
N ILE A 1119 -49.17 2.57 -16.17
CA ILE A 1119 -49.57 3.97 -15.93
C ILE A 1119 -51.05 4.04 -15.54
N ARG A 1120 -51.95 3.43 -16.34
CA ARG A 1120 -53.39 3.44 -16.07
C ARG A 1120 -53.72 2.87 -14.68
N ARG A 1121 -53.15 1.71 -14.32
CA ARG A 1121 -53.39 1.08 -13.01
C ARG A 1121 -52.79 1.89 -11.86
N GLY A 1122 -51.65 2.55 -12.06
CA GLY A 1122 -51.07 3.49 -11.09
C GLY A 1122 -51.99 4.71 -10.83
N MET A 1123 -52.56 5.28 -11.90
CA MET A 1123 -53.53 6.37 -11.81
C MET A 1123 -54.84 5.94 -11.16
N ASP A 1124 -55.34 4.73 -11.44
CA ASP A 1124 -56.53 4.17 -10.80
C ASP A 1124 -56.30 3.94 -9.30
N ALA A 1125 -55.14 3.39 -8.92
CA ALA A 1125 -54.76 3.17 -7.51
C ALA A 1125 -54.61 4.49 -6.73
N MET A 1126 -53.99 5.51 -7.34
CA MET A 1126 -53.89 6.84 -6.73
C MET A 1126 -55.25 7.54 -6.67
N SER A 1127 -56.11 7.38 -7.69
CA SER A 1127 -57.49 7.90 -7.65
C SER A 1127 -58.31 7.23 -6.56
N ALA A 1128 -58.14 5.92 -6.34
CA ALA A 1128 -58.79 5.20 -5.25
C ALA A 1128 -58.28 5.66 -3.87
N ALA A 1129 -56.97 5.83 -3.70
CA ALA A 1129 -56.38 6.37 -2.47
C ALA A 1129 -56.87 7.80 -2.18
N PHE A 1130 -56.95 8.64 -3.22
CA PHE A 1130 -57.46 10.01 -3.14
C PHE A 1130 -58.96 10.06 -2.79
N GLN A 1131 -59.79 9.19 -3.37
CA GLN A 1131 -61.22 9.10 -3.03
C GLN A 1131 -61.48 8.49 -1.63
N ALA A 1132 -60.60 7.59 -1.17
CA ALA A 1132 -60.64 7.07 0.20
C ALA A 1132 -60.26 8.14 1.24
N ALA A 1133 -59.34 9.05 0.88
CA ALA A 1133 -58.93 10.20 1.68
C ALA A 1133 -59.99 11.33 1.71
N LYS A 1134 -61.22 11.03 2.14
CA LYS A 1134 -62.29 12.02 2.33
C LYS A 1134 -61.91 13.07 3.38
N LYS A 1135 -61.35 14.19 2.96
CA LYS A 1135 -61.32 15.46 3.72
C LYS A 1135 -62.15 16.53 3.01
N THR A 1136 -63.10 17.07 3.76
CA THR A 1136 -63.96 18.18 3.36
C THR A 1136 -63.18 19.48 3.18
N ILE A 1137 -63.46 20.19 2.10
CA ILE A 1137 -62.91 21.52 1.82
C ILE A 1137 -63.66 22.57 2.65
N SER A 1138 -62.93 23.32 3.48
CA SER A 1138 -63.31 24.66 3.93
C SER A 1138 -62.02 25.49 3.98
N GLY A 1139 -61.94 26.52 3.14
CA GLY A 1139 -60.73 27.32 2.95
C GLY A 1139 -60.57 28.48 3.95
N GLU A 1140 -59.68 29.39 3.58
CA GLU A 1140 -59.32 30.65 4.28
C GLU A 1140 -58.41 30.50 5.51
N GLN A 1141 -57.10 30.40 5.28
CA GLN A 1141 -56.19 31.54 5.53
C GLN A 1141 -54.77 31.32 4.99
N HIS A 1142 -54.25 32.37 4.34
CA HIS A 1142 -52.86 32.59 3.88
C HIS A 1142 -52.26 31.58 2.88
N GLY A 1143 -51.91 32.09 1.69
CA GLY A 1143 -51.44 31.30 0.58
C GLY A 1143 -49.94 30.98 0.66
N GLU A 1144 -49.64 29.68 0.66
CA GLU A 1144 -48.35 29.12 0.26
C GLU A 1144 -48.63 28.12 -0.88
N VAL A 1145 -47.78 28.09 -1.90
CA VAL A 1145 -47.90 27.16 -3.05
C VAL A 1145 -46.80 26.13 -2.94
N GLY A 1146 -47.12 24.99 -2.35
CA GLY A 1146 -46.21 23.85 -2.15
C GLY A 1146 -46.93 22.74 -1.41
N GLY A 1147 -47.29 21.66 -2.11
CA GLY A 1147 -48.13 20.60 -1.55
C GLY A 1147 -47.35 19.60 -0.68
N GLU A 1148 -47.24 19.86 0.62
CA GLU A 1148 -46.82 18.84 1.59
C GLU A 1148 -48.03 18.12 2.20
N ILE A 1149 -48.11 16.79 2.01
CA ILE A 1149 -49.18 15.96 2.58
C ILE A 1149 -48.84 15.63 4.04
N TYR A 1150 -49.34 16.44 4.97
CA TYR A 1150 -49.34 16.10 6.39
C TYR A 1150 -50.33 14.95 6.68
N LEU A 1151 -49.80 13.74 6.84
CA LEU A 1151 -50.54 12.64 7.48
C LEU A 1151 -50.73 12.98 8.97
N PRO A 1152 -51.97 12.97 9.49
CA PRO A 1152 -52.21 13.32 10.90
C PRO A 1152 -51.63 12.26 11.83
N GLU A 1153 -51.12 12.73 12.97
CA GLU A 1153 -50.45 11.97 14.04
C GLU A 1153 -51.25 10.73 14.52
N ASN A 1154 -52.57 10.82 14.41
CA ASN A 1154 -53.54 9.76 14.67
C ASN A 1154 -53.25 8.47 13.87
N TYR A 1155 -52.77 8.59 12.62
CA TYR A 1155 -52.46 7.45 11.75
C TYR A 1155 -51.20 6.71 12.22
N ILE A 1156 -50.19 7.45 12.68
CA ILE A 1156 -48.94 6.89 13.25
C ILE A 1156 -49.24 6.08 14.51
N ASN A 1157 -50.17 6.55 15.35
CA ASN A 1157 -50.58 5.85 16.57
C ASN A 1157 -51.40 4.57 16.29
N SER A 1158 -52.08 4.46 15.14
CA SER A 1158 -52.81 3.24 14.75
C SER A 1158 -51.92 2.10 14.22
N LEU A 1159 -50.63 2.37 13.97
CA LEU A 1159 -49.64 1.37 13.53
C LEU A 1159 -48.82 0.77 14.69
N LYS A 1160 -49.21 1.06 15.94
CA LYS A 1160 -48.54 0.60 17.17
C LYS A 1160 -49.45 -0.21 18.11
N SER A 1161 -50.56 -0.75 17.60
CA SER A 1161 -51.49 -1.63 18.33
C SER A 1161 -51.69 -2.96 17.60
#